data_AF-A0A8T0T442-F1
#
_entry.id   AF-A0A8T0T442-F1
#
_cell.length_a   1.000
_cell.length_b   1.000
_cell.length_c   1.000
_cell.angle_alpha   90.00
_cell.angle_beta   90.00
_cell.angle_gamma   90.00
#
_symmetry.space_group_name_H-M   'P 1'
#
loop_
_entity.id
_entity.type
_entity.pdbx_description
1 polymer ?
#
loop_
_entity_poly.entity_id
_entity_poly.type
_entity_poly.pdbx_seq_one_letter_code
_entity_poly.pdbx_strand_id
1 'polypeptide(L)'
;MARSKPALVAVFLLVLALLLAIAAAQGPPRPLTNPSDAAALHAVFRQWRLEGDAAAEDPCGKGAWSGSFAMNASVGCDCSSGVECRITQLNVTGYRNITEIPPALFNLTELVTLDLSNNNLSGSVPREVGNLSKLETWPGAVVKVTPLSQKVLGSSQPLCMQGKGLPWLFLPQTPLTWELPALARHFNNNNLSGYFPHESSLLRNLKSLWMFDNYIEGPIPEFIQNLTNLTDLRLYGMKLQGPIPQNFSKLINLENLMLGDLEGNYTSFDFIENWANLSTLSLRKCGLIGQLLSPPRNLPKLKYLDLTSNNLSGSIKLLLQYKDSLNFIYVGNNSFSERLPPEIIQPSVPLDVSYNPFINGSLRSIPAGQQWPINYIGTSVDANGTIDSGSLTIVNCLRMQECNRNDLTNHATSFAINCGGKQTSYSDRMPTVFSEDSTDLGGAGFHVNTTSHWVVSHVGSDPFSKSPGIVHDILETDMLELYKTARTSTGALRYYVVGLANGKYTIQLFFAEIVIVDGPGRRVFDIDIQDRNIRKDFDIAKEAGGSRKPTNITHEVIVDNTILVIHLYWSGRGTCCIPYEGAYGPLVSAIKVTRFQDPKISPPQAPHSGSSRQDEKRRGIIAGIAALCIAAAVISSSVVYLWWKWVSLVKRPMG
;
A
#
# COMPACT_ATOMS: atom_id res chain seq x y z
N MET A 1 63.21 68.19 11.14
CA MET A 1 61.82 67.72 11.28
C MET A 1 61.81 66.20 11.16
N ALA A 2 61.86 65.48 12.28
CA ALA A 2 61.81 64.01 12.29
C ALA A 2 60.99 63.59 13.51
N ARG A 3 59.67 63.47 13.32
CA ARG A 3 58.78 62.88 14.33
C ARG A 3 57.88 61.85 13.65
N SER A 4 57.91 60.68 14.28
CA SER A 4 56.89 59.63 14.32
C SER A 4 56.48 58.94 13.00
N LYS A 5 57.08 57.76 12.75
CA LYS A 5 56.42 56.66 12.00
C LYS A 5 56.10 55.38 12.83
N PRO A 6 55.96 55.37 14.17
CA PRO A 6 55.61 54.14 14.89
C PRO A 6 54.16 53.70 14.62
N ALA A 7 53.24 54.63 14.33
CA ALA A 7 51.84 54.32 14.03
C ALA A 7 51.69 53.55 12.71
N LEU A 8 52.49 53.88 11.69
CA LEU A 8 52.43 53.21 10.39
C LEU A 8 52.95 51.76 10.48
N VAL A 9 54.01 51.55 11.27
CA VAL A 9 54.57 50.21 11.53
C VAL A 9 53.60 49.37 12.35
N ALA A 10 52.95 49.96 13.36
CA ALA A 10 51.94 49.27 14.16
C ALA A 10 50.73 48.84 13.33
N VAL A 11 50.22 49.70 12.44
CA VAL A 11 49.11 49.36 11.53
C VAL A 11 49.52 48.26 10.55
N PHE A 12 50.74 48.31 10.00
CA PHE A 12 51.23 47.28 9.09
C PHE A 12 51.36 45.91 9.78
N LEU A 13 51.87 45.86 11.01
CA LEU A 13 51.96 44.64 11.80
C LEU A 13 50.57 44.08 12.17
N LEU A 14 49.60 44.95 12.44
CA LEU A 14 48.21 44.56 12.74
C LEU A 14 47.52 43.97 11.52
N VAL A 15 47.71 44.56 10.34
CA VAL A 15 47.20 44.04 9.06
C VAL A 15 47.86 42.71 8.72
N LEU A 16 49.18 42.57 8.91
CA LEU A 16 49.89 41.32 8.67
C LEU A 16 49.44 40.21 9.64
N ALA A 17 49.23 40.55 10.92
CA ALA A 17 48.68 39.61 11.90
C ALA A 17 47.24 39.21 11.56
N LEU A 18 46.41 40.14 11.06
CA LEU A 18 45.06 39.84 10.57
C LEU A 18 45.10 38.91 9.35
N LEU A 19 45.98 39.17 8.39
CA LEU A 19 46.16 38.33 7.20
C LEU A 19 46.68 36.93 7.55
N LEU A 20 47.62 36.83 8.49
CA LEU A 20 48.11 35.54 9.00
C LEU A 20 47.04 34.80 9.82
N ALA A 21 46.20 35.52 10.58
CA ALA A 21 45.06 34.94 11.28
C ALA A 21 43.96 34.47 10.31
N ILE A 22 43.72 35.21 9.22
CA ILE A 22 42.80 34.80 8.14
C ILE A 22 43.35 33.57 7.40
N ALA A 23 44.66 33.55 7.11
CA ALA A 23 45.32 32.41 6.48
C ALA A 23 45.40 31.18 7.40
N ALA A 24 45.54 31.36 8.71
CA ALA A 24 45.50 30.29 9.71
C ALA A 24 44.06 29.83 10.04
N ALA A 25 43.06 30.69 9.84
CA ALA A 25 41.65 30.36 9.96
C ALA A 25 41.12 29.60 8.72
N GLN A 26 41.79 29.71 7.58
CA GLN A 26 41.60 28.82 6.44
C GLN A 26 42.38 27.54 6.73
N GLY A 27 41.70 26.51 7.25
CA GLY A 27 42.27 25.17 7.39
C GLY A 27 42.85 24.66 6.05
N PRO A 28 43.68 23.61 6.06
CA PRO A 28 44.24 23.05 4.82
C PRO A 28 43.13 22.83 3.77
N PRO A 29 43.39 23.14 2.49
CA PRO A 29 42.39 22.97 1.45
C PRO A 29 41.85 21.54 1.49
N ARG A 30 40.52 21.42 1.46
CA ARG A 30 39.86 20.11 1.48
C ARG A 30 40.41 19.26 0.33
N PRO A 31 40.74 17.98 0.55
CA PRO A 31 41.17 17.10 -0.53
C PRO A 31 40.14 17.09 -1.66
N LEU A 32 40.60 17.12 -2.91
CA LEU A 32 39.73 17.01 -4.08
C LEU A 32 39.24 15.57 -4.24
N THR A 33 38.12 15.39 -4.94
CA THR A 33 37.66 14.07 -5.36
C THR A 33 38.71 13.39 -6.25
N ASN A 34 38.92 12.09 -6.08
CA ASN A 34 39.78 11.30 -6.96
C ASN A 34 39.35 11.53 -8.43
N PRO A 35 40.27 11.82 -9.36
CA PRO A 35 39.92 12.16 -10.74
C PRO A 35 39.13 11.07 -11.48
N SER A 36 39.38 9.80 -11.16
CA SER A 36 38.67 8.67 -11.78
C SER A 36 37.24 8.58 -11.26
N ASP A 37 37.04 8.77 -9.95
CA ASP A 37 35.71 8.81 -9.34
C ASP A 37 34.89 9.98 -9.89
N ALA A 38 35.51 11.17 -9.99
CA ALA A 38 34.87 12.35 -10.56
C ALA A 38 34.48 12.13 -12.03
N ALA A 39 35.39 11.62 -12.86
CA ALA A 39 35.11 11.33 -14.27
C ALA A 39 33.98 10.29 -14.43
N ALA A 40 33.99 9.24 -13.61
CA ALA A 40 32.95 8.23 -13.59
C ALA A 40 31.58 8.83 -13.23
N LEU A 41 31.49 9.61 -12.14
CA LEU A 41 30.24 10.25 -11.73
C LEU A 41 29.72 11.24 -12.78
N HIS A 42 30.59 12.07 -13.36
CA HIS A 42 30.19 12.99 -14.42
C HIS A 42 29.64 12.24 -15.64
N ALA A 43 30.25 11.12 -16.03
CA ALA A 43 29.75 10.29 -17.13
C ALA A 43 28.35 9.69 -16.81
N VAL A 44 28.14 9.22 -15.57
CA VAL A 44 26.84 8.73 -15.09
C VAL A 44 25.79 9.86 -15.17
N PHE A 45 26.10 11.03 -14.64
CA PHE A 45 25.15 12.15 -14.57
C PHE A 45 24.84 12.75 -15.94
N ARG A 46 25.82 12.75 -16.85
CA ARG A 46 25.62 13.11 -18.25
C ARG A 46 24.59 12.21 -18.92
N GLN A 47 24.73 10.90 -18.75
CA GLN A 47 23.80 9.93 -19.33
C GLN A 47 22.39 10.10 -18.73
N TRP A 48 22.29 10.36 -17.42
CA TRP A 48 21.02 10.61 -16.74
C TRP A 48 20.46 12.03 -16.89
N ARG A 49 21.19 12.94 -17.56
CA ARG A 49 20.84 14.35 -17.74
C ARG A 49 20.58 15.06 -16.41
N LEU A 50 21.39 14.76 -15.40
CA LEU A 50 21.37 15.41 -14.07
C LEU A 50 22.38 16.58 -13.97
N GLU A 51 22.92 17.03 -15.11
CA GLU A 51 23.97 18.04 -15.23
C GLU A 51 23.51 19.49 -14.97
N GLY A 52 22.76 19.78 -13.89
CA GLY A 52 22.50 21.18 -13.48
C GLY A 52 23.79 22.00 -13.24
N ASP A 53 23.71 23.22 -12.68
CA ASP A 53 24.88 24.09 -12.38
C ASP A 53 25.99 23.41 -11.53
N ALA A 54 25.73 22.23 -10.98
CA ALA A 54 26.64 21.40 -10.20
C ALA A 54 27.57 20.47 -11.02
N ALA A 55 27.41 20.36 -12.35
CA ALA A 55 28.36 19.60 -13.19
C ALA A 55 29.77 20.23 -13.29
N ALA A 56 29.93 21.48 -12.84
CA ALA A 56 31.18 22.22 -12.84
C ALA A 56 31.93 22.16 -11.48
N GLU A 57 31.34 21.54 -10.45
CA GLU A 57 31.91 21.50 -9.09
C GLU A 57 32.48 20.13 -8.72
N ASP A 58 33.44 20.13 -7.80
CA ASP A 58 34.01 18.93 -7.19
C ASP A 58 32.90 18.08 -6.54
N PRO A 59 32.70 16.80 -6.93
CA PRO A 59 31.62 15.96 -6.44
C PRO A 59 31.52 15.85 -4.92
N CYS A 60 32.67 15.84 -4.23
CA CYS A 60 32.74 15.81 -2.78
C CYS A 60 32.71 17.20 -2.13
N GLY A 61 32.71 18.28 -2.92
CA GLY A 61 32.78 19.68 -2.50
C GLY A 61 31.47 20.24 -1.94
N LYS A 62 30.32 19.89 -2.55
CA LYS A 62 28.98 20.20 -2.03
C LYS A 62 28.19 18.90 -1.82
N GLY A 63 28.13 18.46 -0.56
CA GLY A 63 27.29 17.33 -0.16
C GLY A 63 25.81 17.72 -0.24
N ALA A 64 25.03 16.91 -0.97
CA ALA A 64 23.62 17.10 -1.33
C ALA A 64 23.36 18.05 -2.52
N TRP A 65 22.84 17.46 -3.60
CA TRP A 65 22.37 18.18 -4.78
C TRP A 65 20.87 18.42 -4.58
N SER A 66 20.34 19.55 -5.04
CA SER A 66 18.97 19.98 -4.76
C SER A 66 17.93 18.91 -5.16
N GLY A 67 17.36 18.23 -4.17
CA GLY A 67 16.27 17.27 -4.34
C GLY A 67 14.93 17.85 -3.89
N SER A 68 13.83 17.29 -4.40
CA SER A 68 12.49 17.50 -3.83
C SER A 68 12.14 16.31 -2.94
N PHE A 69 11.07 16.39 -2.14
CA PHE A 69 10.64 15.25 -1.31
C PHE A 69 10.41 13.95 -2.11
N ALA A 70 10.13 14.07 -3.41
CA ALA A 70 9.89 12.94 -4.32
C ALA A 70 11.12 12.46 -5.10
N MET A 71 12.20 13.25 -5.15
CA MET A 71 13.39 12.98 -5.97
C MET A 71 14.64 13.35 -5.19
N ASN A 72 15.56 12.40 -5.04
CA ASN A 72 16.80 12.63 -4.30
C ASN A 72 18.00 12.24 -5.15
N ALA A 73 18.97 13.16 -5.26
CA ALA A 73 20.28 12.89 -5.84
C ALA A 73 21.35 13.35 -4.84
N SER A 74 22.10 12.40 -4.28
CA SER A 74 23.14 12.69 -3.30
C SER A 74 24.38 11.83 -3.49
N VAL A 75 25.51 12.44 -3.15
CA VAL A 75 26.84 11.82 -3.19
C VAL A 75 27.47 11.96 -1.82
N GLY A 76 27.97 10.86 -1.28
CA GLY A 76 28.75 10.81 -0.05
C GLY A 76 30.17 10.36 -0.35
N CYS A 77 31.13 10.96 0.36
CA CYS A 77 32.55 10.70 0.13
C CYS A 77 33.30 10.42 1.42
N ASP A 78 34.34 9.60 1.33
CA ASP A 78 35.36 9.46 2.37
C ASP A 78 36.62 10.24 1.99
N CYS A 79 36.99 11.22 2.81
CA CYS A 79 38.17 12.05 2.65
C CYS A 79 39.23 11.78 3.75
N SER A 80 39.10 10.68 4.50
CA SER A 80 39.92 10.35 5.66
C SER A 80 41.42 10.20 5.34
N SER A 81 41.76 9.89 4.09
CA SER A 81 43.15 9.77 3.61
C SER A 81 43.93 11.09 3.68
N GLY A 82 43.24 12.23 3.65
CA GLY A 82 43.85 13.57 3.59
C GLY A 82 44.51 13.92 2.25
N VAL A 83 44.57 12.99 1.28
CA VAL A 83 45.18 13.18 -0.05
C VAL A 83 44.11 13.41 -1.12
N GLU A 84 43.09 12.55 -1.13
CA GLU A 84 41.95 12.63 -2.04
C GLU A 84 40.69 12.08 -1.37
N CYS A 85 39.53 12.58 -1.81
CA CYS A 85 38.23 12.04 -1.44
C CYS A 85 37.81 10.93 -2.41
N ARG A 86 37.31 9.81 -1.88
CA ARG A 86 36.71 8.73 -2.68
C ARG A 86 35.20 8.76 -2.56
N ILE A 87 34.48 8.50 -3.64
CA ILE A 87 33.01 8.41 -3.62
C ILE A 87 32.62 7.06 -3.01
N THR A 88 31.94 7.10 -1.86
CA THR A 88 31.53 5.91 -1.12
C THR A 88 30.02 5.72 -1.07
N GLN A 89 29.25 6.74 -1.42
CA GLN A 89 27.79 6.70 -1.41
C GLN A 89 27.22 7.39 -2.65
N LEU A 90 26.27 6.73 -3.31
CA LEU A 90 25.51 7.31 -4.41
C LEU A 90 24.03 6.97 -4.25
N ASN A 91 23.18 8.00 -4.14
CA ASN A 91 21.73 7.86 -4.12
C ASN A 91 21.15 8.68 -5.27
N VAL A 92 20.41 8.04 -6.17
CA VAL A 92 19.65 8.70 -7.23
C VAL A 92 18.29 8.02 -7.32
N THR A 93 17.25 8.63 -6.78
CA THR A 93 15.92 8.02 -6.62
C THR A 93 14.81 8.96 -7.06
N GLY A 94 13.72 8.38 -7.57
CA GLY A 94 12.49 9.13 -7.90
C GLY A 94 12.45 9.77 -9.30
N TYR A 95 13.48 9.56 -10.13
CA TYR A 95 13.59 10.14 -11.46
C TYR A 95 12.98 9.22 -12.53
N ARG A 96 11.76 9.54 -12.97
CA ARG A 96 11.01 8.74 -13.98
C ARG A 96 11.66 8.71 -15.38
N ASN A 97 12.55 9.66 -15.69
CA ASN A 97 13.26 9.75 -16.96
C ASN A 97 14.56 8.92 -16.99
N ILE A 98 15.02 8.40 -15.85
CA ILE A 98 16.19 7.54 -15.77
C ILE A 98 15.77 6.10 -16.11
N THR A 99 16.31 5.58 -17.22
CA THR A 99 15.86 4.32 -17.85
C THR A 99 16.93 3.26 -18.00
N GLU A 100 18.20 3.58 -17.80
CA GLU A 100 19.34 2.67 -17.97
C GLU A 100 20.41 2.93 -16.90
N ILE A 101 21.17 1.89 -16.54
CA ILE A 101 22.32 1.98 -15.62
C ILE A 101 23.60 2.27 -16.45
N PRO A 102 24.26 3.43 -16.28
CA PRO A 102 25.47 3.77 -17.03
C PRO A 102 26.64 2.85 -16.65
N PRO A 103 27.38 2.29 -17.61
CA PRO A 103 28.54 1.43 -17.31
C PRO A 103 29.61 2.13 -16.44
N ALA A 104 29.74 3.45 -16.57
CA ALA A 104 30.68 4.25 -15.79
C ALA A 104 30.39 4.19 -14.27
N LEU A 105 29.17 3.85 -13.85
CA LEU A 105 28.81 3.67 -12.44
C LEU A 105 29.68 2.59 -11.77
N PHE A 106 30.03 1.54 -12.51
CA PHE A 106 30.81 0.41 -12.01
C PHE A 106 32.32 0.70 -11.93
N ASN A 107 32.75 1.91 -12.29
CA ASN A 107 34.11 2.40 -12.05
C ASN A 107 34.26 3.02 -10.65
N LEU A 108 33.17 3.29 -9.94
CA LEU A 108 33.18 3.79 -8.57
C LEU A 108 33.42 2.63 -7.57
N THR A 109 34.61 2.02 -7.63
CA THR A 109 34.94 0.78 -6.90
C THR A 109 34.96 0.93 -5.37
N GLU A 110 34.95 2.17 -4.87
CA GLU A 110 34.90 2.49 -3.44
C GLU A 110 33.47 2.63 -2.89
N LEU A 111 32.44 2.41 -3.72
CA LEU A 111 31.06 2.48 -3.26
C LEU A 111 30.79 1.45 -2.17
N VAL A 112 30.33 1.98 -1.04
CA VAL A 112 29.82 1.24 0.12
C VAL A 112 28.30 1.22 0.10
N THR A 113 27.66 2.29 -0.38
CA THR A 113 26.22 2.39 -0.53
C THR A 113 25.80 2.87 -1.92
N LEU A 114 24.78 2.21 -2.46
CA LEU A 114 24.14 2.55 -3.73
C LEU A 114 22.63 2.43 -3.59
N ASP A 115 21.89 3.47 -3.94
CA ASP A 115 20.42 3.46 -4.00
C ASP A 115 19.96 4.06 -5.33
N LEU A 116 19.34 3.21 -6.15
CA LEU A 116 18.75 3.57 -7.44
C LEU A 116 17.25 3.24 -7.49
N SER A 117 16.58 3.17 -6.34
CA SER A 117 15.15 2.87 -6.28
C SER A 117 14.24 3.94 -6.89
N ASN A 118 13.03 3.52 -7.23
CA ASN A 118 11.94 4.40 -7.68
C ASN A 118 12.27 5.21 -8.94
N ASN A 119 13.10 4.65 -9.83
CA ASN A 119 13.34 5.18 -11.16
C ASN A 119 12.60 4.32 -12.21
N ASN A 120 12.94 4.46 -13.49
CA ASN A 120 12.41 3.64 -14.56
C ASN A 120 13.50 2.76 -15.20
N LEU A 121 14.51 2.36 -14.41
CA LEU A 121 15.66 1.60 -14.89
C LEU A 121 15.21 0.28 -15.51
N SER A 122 15.72 -0.05 -16.68
CA SER A 122 15.36 -1.23 -17.45
C SER A 122 16.61 -1.96 -17.94
N GLY A 123 16.42 -3.08 -18.65
CA GLY A 123 17.51 -3.96 -19.04
C GLY A 123 17.98 -4.86 -17.88
N SER A 124 19.10 -5.55 -18.07
CA SER A 124 19.67 -6.47 -17.08
C SER A 124 20.62 -5.80 -16.11
N VAL A 125 20.75 -6.35 -14.91
CA VAL A 125 21.87 -6.01 -14.00
C VAL A 125 23.16 -6.50 -14.68
N PRO A 126 24.11 -5.60 -15.01
CA PRO A 126 25.31 -5.97 -15.75
C PRO A 126 26.33 -6.69 -14.87
N ARG A 127 27.19 -7.52 -15.48
CA ARG A 127 28.23 -8.30 -14.77
C ARG A 127 29.22 -7.42 -14.02
N GLU A 128 29.42 -6.20 -14.48
CA GLU A 128 30.29 -5.18 -13.89
C GLU A 128 29.85 -4.79 -12.47
N VAL A 129 28.64 -5.18 -12.03
CA VAL A 129 28.21 -5.07 -10.62
C VAL A 129 29.21 -5.73 -9.66
N GLY A 130 29.91 -6.77 -10.10
CA GLY A 130 30.97 -7.43 -9.32
C GLY A 130 32.16 -6.51 -8.97
N ASN A 131 32.36 -5.41 -9.69
CA ASN A 131 33.40 -4.42 -9.38
C ASN A 131 33.10 -3.64 -8.09
N LEU A 132 31.85 -3.60 -7.65
CA LEU A 132 31.40 -2.89 -6.45
C LEU A 132 31.53 -3.79 -5.21
N SER A 133 32.66 -4.47 -5.04
CA SER A 133 32.88 -5.47 -3.99
C SER A 133 32.88 -4.90 -2.56
N LYS A 134 32.92 -3.57 -2.42
CA LYS A 134 32.83 -2.84 -1.15
C LYS A 134 31.40 -2.51 -0.72
N LEU A 135 30.40 -2.85 -1.55
CA LEU A 135 29.00 -2.67 -1.17
C LEU A 135 28.68 -3.46 0.09
N GLU A 136 28.16 -2.75 1.09
CA GLU A 136 27.81 -3.30 2.39
C GLU A 136 26.34 -3.10 2.73
N THR A 137 25.88 -1.86 2.76
CA THR A 137 24.51 -1.41 3.11
C THR A 137 23.89 -2.14 4.31
N TRP A 138 24.08 -1.69 5.56
CA TRP A 138 23.70 -0.38 6.13
C TRP A 138 24.78 0.13 7.12
N PRO A 139 25.07 1.45 7.23
CA PRO A 139 25.45 2.04 8.50
C PRO A 139 24.25 2.82 9.06
N GLY A 140 23.61 2.27 10.10
CA GLY A 140 22.72 3.03 10.97
C GLY A 140 23.53 4.04 11.77
N ALA A 141 24.24 4.94 11.07
CA ALA A 141 24.99 6.01 11.68
C ALA A 141 24.00 7.06 12.16
N VAL A 142 23.68 6.93 13.44
CA VAL A 142 23.30 8.00 14.35
C VAL A 142 24.00 9.30 13.92
N VAL A 143 23.27 10.21 13.27
CA VAL A 143 23.51 11.62 13.53
C VAL A 143 23.09 11.81 14.98
N LYS A 144 23.95 12.36 15.83
CA LYS A 144 23.60 12.66 17.23
C LYS A 144 22.38 13.59 17.23
N VAL A 145 21.19 13.04 17.36
CA VAL A 145 20.00 13.80 17.75
C VAL A 145 20.08 13.96 19.25
N THR A 146 20.52 15.13 19.70
CA THR A 146 20.26 15.57 21.08
C THR A 146 18.75 15.58 21.29
N PRO A 147 18.19 14.83 22.26
CA PRO A 147 16.76 14.74 22.42
C PRO A 147 16.22 16.06 22.97
N LEU A 148 15.31 16.70 22.25
CA LEU A 148 14.34 17.59 22.87
C LEU A 148 13.29 16.70 23.55
N SER A 149 13.14 16.93 24.84
CA SER A 149 12.29 16.17 25.76
C SER A 149 10.87 15.99 25.23
N GLN A 150 10.43 14.74 25.18
CA GLN A 150 9.03 14.36 25.09
C GLN A 150 8.26 14.95 26.26
N LYS A 151 7.36 15.90 25.99
CA LYS A 151 6.22 16.17 26.86
C LYS A 151 4.95 16.10 26.03
N VAL A 152 4.35 14.92 26.10
CA VAL A 152 2.93 14.57 25.98
C VAL A 152 1.99 15.73 25.63
N LEU A 153 1.27 15.60 24.52
CA LEU A 153 -0.14 15.99 24.39
C LEU A 153 -0.79 15.11 23.31
N GLY A 154 -1.88 14.46 23.68
CA GLY A 154 -2.61 13.51 22.85
C GLY A 154 -3.54 14.17 21.83
N SER A 155 -4.04 13.31 20.94
CA SER A 155 -5.16 13.49 20.02
C SER A 155 -5.05 14.55 18.90
N SER A 156 -5.41 14.08 17.70
CA SER A 156 -5.98 14.77 16.54
C SER A 156 -5.10 15.71 15.68
N GLN A 157 -5.05 15.33 14.39
CA GLN A 157 -4.74 16.09 13.16
C GLN A 157 -3.28 16.41 12.81
N PRO A 158 -2.79 15.99 11.62
CA PRO A 158 -1.67 16.64 10.96
C PRO A 158 -2.17 17.83 10.12
N LEU A 159 -1.82 19.02 10.55
CA LEU A 159 -1.99 20.27 9.81
C LEU A 159 -0.95 20.32 8.68
N CYS A 160 -1.37 20.11 7.43
CA CYS A 160 -0.56 20.43 6.25
C CYS A 160 -1.05 21.76 5.65
N MET A 161 -0.13 22.72 5.57
CA MET A 161 -0.38 24.08 5.11
C MET A 161 -0.75 24.12 3.63
N GLN A 162 -1.83 24.85 3.34
CA GLN A 162 -2.27 25.23 1.99
C GLN A 162 -1.31 26.24 1.36
N GLY A 163 -0.88 25.97 0.12
CA GLY A 163 -0.20 26.94 -0.73
C GLY A 163 -1.20 27.66 -1.66
N LYS A 164 -1.61 28.88 -1.31
CA LYS A 164 -1.92 29.92 -2.30
C LYS A 164 -0.78 30.93 -2.27
N GLY A 165 -0.22 31.21 -3.45
CA GLY A 165 1.08 31.87 -3.60
C GLY A 165 1.15 33.30 -3.06
N LEU A 166 2.39 33.70 -2.73
CA LEU A 166 3.04 35.00 -2.95
C LEU A 166 4.48 34.97 -2.34
N PRO A 167 5.38 35.92 -2.69
CA PRO A 167 6.80 35.65 -2.95
C PRO A 167 7.72 35.79 -1.72
N TRP A 168 8.88 35.15 -1.84
CA TRP A 168 10.00 35.11 -0.89
C TRP A 168 10.36 36.46 -0.27
N LEU A 169 10.36 36.53 1.06
CA LEU A 169 11.23 37.44 1.81
C LEU A 169 11.71 36.78 3.12
N PHE A 170 12.97 37.06 3.43
CA PHE A 170 13.88 36.37 4.35
C PHE A 170 13.45 36.31 5.83
N LEU A 171 13.82 35.19 6.50
CA LEU A 171 14.62 35.07 7.76
C LEU A 171 14.31 33.72 8.47
N PRO A 172 15.23 33.16 9.29
CA PRO A 172 16.62 32.78 9.06
C PRO A 172 16.78 31.25 8.91
N GLN A 173 17.92 30.84 8.36
CA GLN A 173 18.30 29.44 8.11
C GLN A 173 18.41 28.62 9.42
N THR A 174 17.48 27.69 9.62
CA THR A 174 17.76 26.44 10.34
C THR A 174 17.23 25.29 9.47
N PRO A 175 18.06 24.30 9.09
CA PRO A 175 17.57 23.17 8.32
C PRO A 175 16.72 22.32 9.25
N LEU A 176 15.41 22.30 9.03
CA LEU A 176 14.54 21.24 9.52
C LEU A 176 14.95 19.94 8.80
N THR A 177 15.96 19.27 9.35
CA THR A 177 16.36 17.91 8.97
C THR A 177 15.32 16.94 9.49
N TRP A 178 14.31 16.66 8.68
CA TRP A 178 13.46 15.49 8.87
C TRP A 178 14.21 14.29 8.30
N GLU A 179 14.96 13.61 9.17
CA GLU A 179 15.58 12.31 8.87
C GLU A 179 14.45 11.27 8.68
N LEU A 180 14.12 10.97 7.44
CA LEU A 180 13.48 9.69 7.12
C LEU A 180 14.47 8.59 7.54
N PRO A 181 14.04 7.51 8.22
CA PRO A 181 14.92 6.37 8.48
C PRO A 181 15.41 5.88 7.11
N ALA A 182 16.67 6.14 6.77
CA ALA A 182 17.28 5.71 5.52
C ALA A 182 17.51 4.19 5.58
N LEU A 183 16.43 3.44 5.42
CA LEU A 183 16.44 2.03 5.05
C LEU A 183 16.91 2.00 3.59
N ALA A 184 18.14 1.58 3.34
CA ALA A 184 18.71 1.61 2.00
C ALA A 184 17.94 0.66 1.06
N ARG A 185 17.39 1.19 -0.05
CA ARG A 185 16.50 0.46 -0.98
C ARG A 185 17.18 0.32 -2.34
N HIS A 186 18.15 -0.59 -2.47
CA HIS A 186 19.11 -0.56 -3.59
C HIS A 186 18.52 -0.41 -5.00
N PHE A 187 17.50 -1.20 -5.35
CA PHE A 187 16.98 -1.26 -6.72
C PHE A 187 15.44 -1.34 -6.83
N ASN A 188 14.72 -1.05 -5.74
CA ASN A 188 13.27 -1.23 -5.68
C ASN A 188 12.53 -0.41 -6.74
N ASN A 189 11.40 -0.94 -7.22
CA ASN A 189 10.46 -0.22 -8.07
C ASN A 189 11.08 0.35 -9.34
N ASN A 190 11.75 -0.53 -10.09
CA ASN A 190 12.29 -0.26 -11.41
C ASN A 190 11.68 -1.25 -12.42
N ASN A 191 12.21 -1.29 -13.62
CA ASN A 191 11.83 -2.20 -14.69
C ASN A 191 13.01 -3.12 -15.08
N LEU A 192 13.90 -3.43 -14.13
CA LEU A 192 15.06 -4.31 -14.35
C LEU A 192 14.59 -5.73 -14.69
N SER A 193 15.29 -6.40 -15.58
CA SER A 193 14.88 -7.68 -16.18
C SER A 193 16.07 -8.62 -16.37
N GLY A 194 15.87 -9.78 -16.99
CA GLY A 194 16.91 -10.79 -17.16
C GLY A 194 17.23 -11.50 -15.84
N TYR A 195 18.45 -12.02 -15.72
CA TYR A 195 18.86 -12.87 -14.60
C TYR A 195 19.79 -12.15 -13.63
N PHE A 196 19.93 -12.67 -12.42
CA PHE A 196 21.03 -12.31 -11.54
C PHE A 196 22.38 -12.70 -12.17
N PRO A 197 23.33 -11.77 -12.36
CA PRO A 197 24.65 -12.10 -12.90
C PRO A 197 25.47 -12.90 -11.88
N HIS A 198 26.26 -13.86 -12.35
CA HIS A 198 27.09 -14.69 -11.47
C HIS A 198 28.10 -13.85 -10.67
N GLU A 199 28.54 -12.71 -11.23
CA GLU A 199 29.44 -11.74 -10.63
C GLU A 199 28.87 -11.06 -9.38
N SER A 200 27.54 -11.10 -9.16
CA SER A 200 26.94 -10.70 -7.87
C SER A 200 27.47 -11.54 -6.70
N SER A 201 28.04 -12.73 -6.95
CA SER A 201 28.73 -13.53 -5.95
C SER A 201 29.98 -12.85 -5.32
N LEU A 202 30.49 -11.79 -5.95
CA LEU A 202 31.62 -10.99 -5.47
C LEU A 202 31.23 -9.97 -4.39
N LEU A 203 29.93 -9.69 -4.21
CA LEU A 203 29.40 -8.73 -3.24
C LEU A 203 29.37 -9.27 -1.81
N ARG A 204 30.46 -9.91 -1.36
CA ARG A 204 30.51 -10.65 -0.08
C ARG A 204 30.30 -9.80 1.17
N ASN A 205 30.48 -8.49 1.04
CA ASN A 205 30.31 -7.53 2.12
C ASN A 205 28.85 -7.10 2.32
N LEU A 206 27.95 -7.48 1.41
CA LEU A 206 26.56 -7.08 1.43
C LEU A 206 25.84 -7.58 2.69
N LYS A 207 25.16 -6.66 3.37
CA LYS A 207 24.35 -6.84 4.58
C LYS A 207 22.86 -6.70 4.26
N SER A 208 22.49 -5.83 3.31
CA SER A 208 21.10 -5.67 2.87
C SER A 208 20.97 -5.83 1.36
N LEU A 209 19.97 -6.60 0.92
CA LEU A 209 19.57 -6.70 -0.48
C LEU A 209 18.05 -6.57 -0.59
N TRP A 210 17.60 -5.39 -1.02
CA TRP A 210 16.19 -5.12 -1.29
C TRP A 210 15.97 -4.97 -2.78
N MET A 211 15.13 -5.85 -3.31
CA MET A 211 14.67 -5.82 -4.69
C MET A 211 13.19 -6.16 -4.74
N PHE A 212 12.38 -5.11 -4.83
CA PHE A 212 10.92 -5.20 -5.01
C PHE A 212 10.51 -4.72 -6.38
N ASP A 213 9.43 -5.29 -6.92
CA ASP A 213 8.73 -4.79 -8.11
C ASP A 213 9.69 -4.51 -9.27
N ASN A 214 10.32 -5.58 -9.74
CA ASN A 214 11.17 -5.62 -10.93
C ASN A 214 10.77 -6.86 -11.76
N TYR A 215 11.35 -7.03 -12.94
CA TYR A 215 11.10 -8.15 -13.85
C TYR A 215 12.28 -9.14 -13.93
N ILE A 216 13.13 -9.18 -12.90
CA ILE A 216 14.22 -10.17 -12.82
C ILE A 216 13.58 -11.56 -12.76
N GLU A 217 14.06 -12.45 -13.61
CA GLU A 217 13.50 -13.77 -13.86
C GLU A 217 14.53 -14.89 -13.68
N GLY A 218 14.05 -16.12 -13.79
CA GLY A 218 14.85 -17.33 -13.62
C GLY A 218 14.97 -17.78 -12.16
N PRO A 219 15.82 -18.79 -11.91
CA PRO A 219 15.94 -19.38 -10.57
C PRO A 219 16.60 -18.42 -9.59
N ILE A 220 16.27 -18.57 -8.32
CA ILE A 220 17.06 -17.94 -7.25
C ILE A 220 18.48 -18.52 -7.29
N PRO A 221 19.54 -17.69 -7.42
CA PRO A 221 20.88 -18.18 -7.70
C PRO A 221 21.54 -18.83 -6.48
N GLU A 222 22.26 -19.94 -6.69
CA GLU A 222 22.98 -20.64 -5.61
C GLU A 222 24.10 -19.81 -4.98
N PHE A 223 24.66 -18.83 -5.71
CA PHE A 223 25.73 -17.98 -5.20
C PHE A 223 25.31 -17.14 -3.99
N ILE A 224 24.01 -17.02 -3.71
CA ILE A 224 23.51 -16.27 -2.54
C ILE A 224 24.14 -16.79 -1.24
N GLN A 225 24.51 -18.07 -1.21
CA GLN A 225 25.25 -18.68 -0.10
C GLN A 225 26.59 -18.00 0.24
N ASN A 226 27.18 -17.28 -0.71
CA ASN A 226 28.43 -16.55 -0.53
C ASN A 226 28.23 -15.19 0.15
N LEU A 227 26.98 -14.71 0.23
CA LEU A 227 26.62 -13.43 0.85
C LEU A 227 26.34 -13.61 2.34
N THR A 228 27.28 -14.24 3.06
CA THR A 228 27.11 -14.66 4.46
C THR A 228 26.94 -13.50 5.44
N ASN A 229 27.26 -12.27 5.02
CA ASN A 229 27.07 -11.06 5.82
C ASN A 229 25.64 -10.49 5.73
N LEU A 230 24.77 -11.06 4.89
CA LEU A 230 23.39 -10.62 4.77
C LEU A 230 22.65 -10.74 6.10
N THR A 231 22.08 -9.62 6.52
CA THR A 231 21.14 -9.50 7.64
C THR A 231 19.72 -9.22 7.14
N ASP A 232 19.56 -8.60 5.97
CA ASP A 232 18.24 -8.23 5.45
C ASP A 232 18.12 -8.58 3.96
N LEU A 233 17.30 -9.59 3.64
CA LEU A 233 17.07 -10.05 2.27
C LEU A 233 15.58 -9.95 1.93
N ARG A 234 15.25 -9.08 0.98
CA ARG A 234 13.86 -8.85 0.55
C ARG A 234 13.72 -8.89 -0.95
N LEU A 235 13.02 -9.90 -1.45
CA LEU A 235 12.86 -10.24 -2.86
C LEU A 235 11.37 -10.52 -3.13
N TYR A 236 10.63 -9.52 -3.60
CA TYR A 236 9.17 -9.60 -3.80
C TYR A 236 8.74 -9.00 -5.13
N GLY A 237 7.68 -9.54 -5.73
CA GLY A 237 7.12 -9.00 -6.98
C GLY A 237 8.13 -9.02 -8.12
N MET A 238 8.90 -10.11 -8.21
CA MET A 238 9.79 -10.42 -9.32
C MET A 238 9.25 -11.62 -10.11
N LYS A 239 9.94 -12.02 -11.18
CA LYS A 239 9.63 -13.23 -11.96
C LYS A 239 10.52 -14.41 -11.57
N LEU A 240 10.96 -14.44 -10.32
CA LEU A 240 11.83 -15.48 -9.82
C LEU A 240 11.09 -16.81 -9.74
N GLN A 241 11.83 -17.88 -9.99
CA GLN A 241 11.32 -19.24 -10.01
C GLN A 241 11.88 -20.05 -8.86
N GLY A 242 11.03 -20.91 -8.30
CA GLY A 242 11.44 -21.94 -7.36
C GLY A 242 12.23 -23.07 -8.03
N PRO A 243 12.87 -23.95 -7.24
CA PRO A 243 12.82 -23.97 -5.78
C PRO A 243 13.74 -22.94 -5.11
N ILE A 244 13.47 -22.61 -3.85
CA ILE A 244 14.45 -21.91 -3.00
C ILE A 244 15.63 -22.88 -2.76
N PRO A 245 16.87 -22.51 -3.10
CA PRO A 245 18.03 -23.38 -2.91
C PRO A 245 18.26 -23.74 -1.44
N GLN A 246 18.57 -25.00 -1.15
CA GLN A 246 18.91 -25.47 0.20
C GLN A 246 20.08 -24.70 0.84
N ASN A 247 20.95 -24.13 0.01
CA ASN A 247 22.07 -23.31 0.46
C ASN A 247 21.66 -22.01 1.17
N PHE A 248 20.37 -21.62 1.16
CA PHE A 248 19.86 -20.52 2.00
C PHE A 248 20.12 -20.75 3.49
N SER A 249 20.20 -22.02 3.93
CA SER A 249 20.60 -22.42 5.28
C SER A 249 21.90 -21.77 5.76
N LYS A 250 22.82 -21.42 4.86
CA LYS A 250 24.13 -20.81 5.16
C LYS A 250 24.06 -19.34 5.54
N LEU A 251 22.92 -18.67 5.33
CA LEU A 251 22.72 -17.25 5.64
C LEU A 251 22.39 -17.04 7.14
N ILE A 252 23.30 -17.49 8.01
CA ILE A 252 23.09 -17.55 9.46
C ILE A 252 22.93 -16.18 10.16
N ASN A 253 23.32 -15.10 9.47
CA ASN A 253 23.23 -13.73 9.99
C ASN A 253 21.89 -13.05 9.67
N LEU A 254 20.97 -13.71 8.96
CA LEU A 254 19.68 -13.13 8.60
C LEU A 254 18.87 -12.71 9.83
N GLU A 255 18.42 -11.47 9.79
CA GLU A 255 17.44 -10.86 10.69
C GLU A 255 16.08 -10.76 10.00
N ASN A 256 16.06 -10.42 8.71
CA ASN A 256 14.84 -10.31 7.92
C ASN A 256 14.97 -11.09 6.62
N LEU A 257 14.06 -12.07 6.42
CA LEU A 257 13.89 -12.79 5.18
C LEU A 257 12.47 -12.58 4.67
N MET A 258 12.35 -11.92 3.53
CA MET A 258 11.09 -11.61 2.86
C MET A 258 11.18 -12.03 1.40
N LEU A 259 10.65 -13.20 1.07
CA LEU A 259 10.68 -13.76 -0.26
C LEU A 259 9.28 -14.22 -0.62
N GLY A 260 8.80 -13.91 -1.82
CA GLY A 260 7.52 -14.45 -2.23
C GLY A 260 7.13 -14.21 -3.66
N ASP A 261 5.96 -14.74 -4.00
CA ASP A 261 5.39 -14.74 -5.35
C ASP A 261 6.31 -15.45 -6.37
N LEU A 262 6.91 -16.57 -5.96
CA LEU A 262 7.74 -17.40 -6.84
C LEU A 262 6.88 -18.20 -7.82
N GLU A 263 7.37 -18.32 -9.06
CA GLU A 263 6.76 -19.17 -10.08
C GLU A 263 7.44 -20.55 -10.15
N GLY A 264 6.80 -21.53 -10.81
CA GLY A 264 7.43 -22.80 -11.12
C GLY A 264 7.44 -23.84 -9.99
N ASN A 265 8.62 -24.37 -9.67
CA ASN A 265 8.76 -25.61 -8.91
C ASN A 265 8.50 -25.46 -7.40
N TYR A 266 8.03 -26.55 -6.78
CA TYR A 266 7.84 -26.63 -5.33
C TYR A 266 9.16 -26.59 -4.56
N THR A 267 9.11 -26.01 -3.36
CA THR A 267 10.24 -25.89 -2.44
C THR A 267 9.95 -26.69 -1.17
N SER A 268 10.88 -27.54 -0.73
CA SER A 268 10.78 -28.18 0.59
C SER A 268 11.02 -27.15 1.69
N PHE A 269 10.24 -27.16 2.77
CA PHE A 269 10.38 -26.21 3.88
C PHE A 269 11.57 -26.49 4.82
N ASP A 270 12.35 -27.55 4.56
CA ASP A 270 13.46 -28.02 5.39
C ASP A 270 14.75 -27.18 5.31
N PHE A 271 14.86 -26.24 4.37
CA PHE A 271 16.02 -25.33 4.27
C PHE A 271 16.13 -24.34 5.44
N ILE A 272 15.05 -24.17 6.21
CA ILE A 272 15.03 -23.32 7.39
C ILE A 272 15.83 -24.02 8.50
N GLU A 273 16.91 -23.36 8.90
CA GLU A 273 17.79 -23.80 9.98
C GLU A 273 17.56 -22.99 11.26
N ASN A 274 18.34 -23.30 12.30
CA ASN A 274 18.37 -22.51 13.54
C ASN A 274 19.02 -21.14 13.31
N TRP A 275 18.23 -20.18 12.81
CA TRP A 275 18.67 -18.80 12.65
C TRP A 275 18.47 -18.00 13.94
N ALA A 276 19.57 -17.82 14.69
CA ALA A 276 19.57 -17.16 15.98
C ALA A 276 19.14 -15.68 15.94
N ASN A 277 19.30 -15.03 14.79
CA ASN A 277 19.04 -13.60 14.62
C ASN A 277 17.71 -13.29 13.92
N LEU A 278 17.04 -14.29 13.34
CA LEU A 278 15.88 -14.06 12.49
C LEU A 278 14.70 -13.50 13.31
N SER A 279 14.25 -12.31 12.93
CA SER A 279 13.10 -11.60 13.48
C SER A 279 11.90 -11.62 12.54
N THR A 280 12.14 -11.60 11.22
CA THR A 280 11.08 -11.56 10.21
C THR A 280 11.26 -12.71 9.22
N LEU A 281 10.26 -13.58 9.11
CA LEU A 281 10.19 -14.63 8.11
C LEU A 281 8.89 -14.50 7.31
N SER A 282 9.02 -14.18 6.03
CA SER A 282 7.91 -14.11 5.09
C SER A 282 8.28 -14.91 3.84
N LEU A 283 7.55 -15.99 3.59
CA LEU A 283 7.69 -16.91 2.47
C LEU A 283 6.35 -17.12 1.76
N ARG A 284 5.68 -16.02 1.42
CA ARG A 284 4.34 -16.05 0.82
C ARG A 284 4.41 -16.58 -0.61
N LYS A 285 3.53 -17.52 -0.96
CA LYS A 285 3.39 -18.00 -2.35
C LYS A 285 4.74 -18.40 -2.96
N CYS A 286 5.48 -19.22 -2.20
CA CYS A 286 6.79 -19.77 -2.60
C CYS A 286 6.69 -21.21 -3.09
N GLY A 287 5.47 -21.76 -3.21
CA GLY A 287 5.26 -23.17 -3.53
C GLY A 287 5.82 -24.10 -2.46
N LEU A 288 5.79 -23.70 -1.19
CA LEU A 288 6.32 -24.53 -0.10
C LEU A 288 5.46 -25.79 0.09
N ILE A 289 6.11 -26.94 0.20
CA ILE A 289 5.49 -28.24 0.47
C ILE A 289 6.08 -28.88 1.73
N GLY A 290 5.43 -29.94 2.20
CA GLY A 290 5.86 -30.71 3.36
C GLY A 290 5.07 -30.35 4.62
N GLN A 291 5.59 -30.76 5.76
CA GLN A 291 5.00 -30.45 7.07
C GLN A 291 5.81 -29.36 7.77
N LEU A 292 5.16 -28.61 8.66
CA LEU A 292 5.91 -27.80 9.61
C LEU A 292 6.84 -28.73 10.42
N LEU A 293 8.12 -28.36 10.55
CA LEU A 293 9.19 -29.26 11.00
C LEU A 293 8.94 -29.82 12.41
N SER A 294 9.22 -31.12 12.60
CA SER A 294 9.21 -31.82 13.90
C SER A 294 10.57 -32.51 14.13
N PRO A 295 11.40 -32.06 15.11
CA PRO A 295 11.14 -30.97 16.03
C PRO A 295 11.12 -29.60 15.32
N PRO A 296 10.35 -28.63 15.85
CA PRO A 296 10.37 -27.26 15.35
C PRO A 296 11.78 -26.65 15.40
N ARG A 297 12.11 -25.78 14.45
CA ARG A 297 13.40 -25.06 14.46
C ARG A 297 13.45 -24.02 15.56
N ASN A 298 14.63 -23.69 16.05
CA ASN A 298 14.80 -22.66 17.08
C ASN A 298 15.06 -21.29 16.42
N LEU A 299 14.05 -20.41 16.45
CA LEU A 299 14.10 -19.04 15.93
C LEU A 299 13.79 -18.06 17.08
N PRO A 300 14.75 -17.83 18.00
CA PRO A 300 14.45 -17.21 19.30
C PRO A 300 14.05 -15.73 19.23
N LYS A 301 14.35 -15.05 18.11
CA LYS A 301 14.01 -13.63 17.91
C LYS A 301 12.79 -13.42 17.01
N LEU A 302 12.13 -14.49 16.55
CA LEU A 302 11.07 -14.42 15.55
C LEU A 302 9.86 -13.64 16.08
N LYS A 303 9.51 -12.56 15.38
CA LYS A 303 8.38 -11.66 15.67
C LYS A 303 7.33 -11.63 14.57
N TYR A 304 7.70 -11.92 13.34
CA TYR A 304 6.79 -11.89 12.19
C TYR A 304 6.92 -13.19 11.41
N LEU A 305 5.81 -13.90 11.24
CA LEU A 305 5.73 -15.11 10.44
C LEU A 305 4.62 -14.99 9.40
N ASP A 306 5.00 -15.09 8.13
CA ASP A 306 4.07 -15.18 7.01
C ASP A 306 4.42 -16.35 6.09
N LEU A 307 3.56 -17.36 6.07
CA LEU A 307 3.64 -18.54 5.22
C LEU A 307 2.41 -18.66 4.32
N THR A 308 1.71 -17.54 4.08
CA THR A 308 0.43 -17.51 3.38
C THR A 308 0.52 -18.05 1.95
N SER A 309 -0.52 -18.74 1.49
CA SER A 309 -0.64 -19.25 0.12
C SER A 309 0.49 -20.22 -0.27
N ASN A 310 0.70 -21.25 0.53
CA ASN A 310 1.60 -22.36 0.22
C ASN A 310 0.84 -23.69 0.29
N ASN A 311 1.55 -24.81 0.18
CA ASN A 311 0.99 -26.15 0.31
C ASN A 311 1.58 -26.88 1.53
N LEU A 312 1.78 -26.15 2.63
CA LEU A 312 2.27 -26.70 3.89
C LEU A 312 1.15 -27.47 4.60
N SER A 313 1.54 -28.51 5.33
CA SER A 313 0.62 -29.39 6.07
C SER A 313 1.11 -29.68 7.49
N GLY A 314 0.38 -30.52 8.23
CA GLY A 314 0.72 -30.90 9.60
C GLY A 314 0.02 -30.04 10.66
N SER A 315 0.46 -30.19 11.91
CA SER A 315 -0.19 -29.58 13.07
C SER A 315 0.30 -28.15 13.33
N ILE A 316 -0.63 -27.21 13.42
CA ILE A 316 -0.33 -25.81 13.79
C ILE A 316 0.21 -25.66 15.22
N LYS A 317 0.08 -26.70 16.07
CA LYS A 317 0.66 -26.75 17.43
C LYS A 317 2.15 -26.49 17.46
N LEU A 318 2.87 -26.77 16.39
CA LEU A 318 4.30 -26.55 16.30
C LEU A 318 4.66 -25.05 16.35
N LEU A 319 3.70 -24.14 16.11
CA LEU A 319 3.87 -22.70 16.29
C LEU A 319 3.76 -22.24 17.75
N LEU A 320 3.28 -23.09 18.68
CA LEU A 320 3.11 -22.73 20.08
C LEU A 320 4.40 -22.31 20.77
N GLN A 321 5.54 -22.82 20.31
CA GLN A 321 6.85 -22.43 20.85
C GLN A 321 7.16 -20.94 20.63
N TYR A 322 6.53 -20.29 19.64
CA TYR A 322 6.74 -18.89 19.30
C TYR A 322 5.60 -17.99 19.77
N LYS A 323 4.61 -18.52 20.50
CA LYS A 323 3.40 -17.78 20.87
C LYS A 323 3.73 -16.49 21.62
N ASP A 324 4.78 -16.48 22.44
CA ASP A 324 5.14 -15.33 23.28
C ASP A 324 6.09 -14.35 22.58
N SER A 325 6.65 -14.72 21.41
CA SER A 325 7.58 -13.88 20.65
C SER A 325 6.95 -13.26 19.39
N LEU A 326 5.96 -13.93 18.80
CA LEU A 326 5.30 -13.49 17.56
C LEU A 326 4.32 -12.34 17.82
N ASN A 327 4.47 -11.30 17.01
CA ASN A 327 3.54 -10.18 16.88
C ASN A 327 2.51 -10.41 15.76
N PHE A 328 2.84 -11.23 14.76
CA PHE A 328 1.99 -11.51 13.61
C PHE A 328 2.16 -12.96 13.15
N ILE A 329 1.05 -13.65 12.90
CA ILE A 329 1.03 -15.04 12.46
C ILE A 329 0.10 -15.16 11.26
N TYR A 330 0.67 -15.30 10.06
CA TYR A 330 -0.06 -15.48 8.82
C TYR A 330 0.25 -16.84 8.22
N VAL A 331 -0.70 -17.77 8.31
CA VAL A 331 -0.57 -19.14 7.78
C VAL A 331 -1.76 -19.54 6.92
N GLY A 332 -2.52 -18.55 6.45
CA GLY A 332 -3.70 -18.78 5.64
C GLY A 332 -3.40 -19.42 4.29
N ASN A 333 -4.41 -20.06 3.71
CA ASN A 333 -4.34 -20.73 2.40
C ASN A 333 -3.20 -21.77 2.35
N ASN A 334 -3.34 -22.81 3.17
CA ASN A 334 -2.42 -23.95 3.29
C ASN A 334 -3.26 -25.23 3.55
N SER A 335 -2.59 -26.34 3.82
CA SER A 335 -3.19 -27.64 4.17
C SER A 335 -2.95 -28.02 5.65
N PHE A 336 -2.84 -27.03 6.55
CA PHE A 336 -2.70 -27.31 7.99
C PHE A 336 -3.96 -28.00 8.54
N SER A 337 -3.76 -28.85 9.55
CA SER A 337 -4.80 -29.69 10.12
C SER A 337 -4.79 -29.70 11.65
N GLU A 338 -5.72 -30.47 12.23
CA GLU A 338 -5.93 -30.63 13.68
C GLU A 338 -6.57 -29.42 14.38
N ARG A 339 -6.73 -29.57 15.70
CA ARG A 339 -7.33 -28.56 16.57
C ARG A 339 -6.44 -27.32 16.67
N LEU A 340 -7.02 -26.14 16.40
CA LEU A 340 -6.41 -24.85 16.68
C LEU A 340 -6.14 -24.72 18.19
N PRO A 341 -4.87 -24.59 18.61
CA PRO A 341 -4.53 -24.46 20.03
C PRO A 341 -5.06 -23.13 20.57
N PRO A 342 -5.89 -23.13 21.63
CA PRO A 342 -6.41 -21.88 22.17
C PRO A 342 -5.31 -20.93 22.69
N GLU A 343 -4.14 -21.45 23.05
CA GLU A 343 -2.99 -20.68 23.56
C GLU A 343 -2.31 -19.83 22.48
N ILE A 344 -2.50 -20.14 21.20
CA ILE A 344 -1.96 -19.33 20.10
C ILE A 344 -2.83 -18.10 19.82
N ILE A 345 -4.09 -18.12 20.27
CA ILE A 345 -5.04 -17.04 20.05
C ILE A 345 -4.86 -15.99 21.14
N GLN A 346 -4.38 -14.80 20.76
CA GLN A 346 -4.10 -13.72 21.71
C GLN A 346 -4.83 -12.42 21.30
N PRO A 347 -5.28 -11.59 22.25
CA PRO A 347 -6.07 -10.41 21.95
C PRO A 347 -5.36 -9.35 21.09
N SER A 348 -4.03 -9.31 21.09
CA SER A 348 -3.22 -8.26 20.45
C SER A 348 -2.35 -8.77 19.31
N VAL A 349 -2.40 -10.06 18.97
CA VAL A 349 -1.56 -10.70 17.95
C VAL A 349 -2.44 -11.11 16.78
N PRO A 350 -2.35 -10.43 15.62
CA PRO A 350 -3.04 -10.87 14.42
C PRO A 350 -2.69 -12.31 14.05
N LEU A 351 -3.72 -13.14 13.92
CA LEU A 351 -3.65 -14.55 13.58
C LEU A 351 -4.54 -14.84 12.37
N ASP A 352 -3.93 -15.12 11.23
CA ASP A 352 -4.63 -15.64 10.06
C ASP A 352 -4.38 -17.13 9.90
N VAL A 353 -5.44 -17.91 10.08
CA VAL A 353 -5.48 -19.36 9.78
C VAL A 353 -6.47 -19.67 8.66
N SER A 354 -7.00 -18.64 8.00
CA SER A 354 -8.05 -18.78 6.99
C SER A 354 -7.65 -19.75 5.89
N TYR A 355 -8.63 -20.41 5.25
CA TYR A 355 -8.40 -21.33 4.14
C TYR A 355 -7.46 -22.49 4.48
N ASN A 356 -7.56 -23.00 5.70
CA ASN A 356 -7.02 -24.29 6.11
C ASN A 356 -8.20 -25.20 6.50
N PRO A 357 -8.80 -25.94 5.55
CA PRO A 357 -10.09 -26.60 5.76
C PRO A 357 -10.07 -27.66 6.87
N PHE A 358 -8.89 -28.24 7.15
CA PHE A 358 -8.70 -29.30 8.13
C PHE A 358 -8.36 -28.78 9.54
N ILE A 359 -8.17 -27.48 9.73
CA ILE A 359 -8.08 -26.88 11.07
C ILE A 359 -9.47 -26.90 11.70
N ASN A 360 -9.59 -27.42 12.92
CA ASN A 360 -10.84 -27.51 13.65
C ASN A 360 -10.71 -27.05 15.13
N GLY A 361 -11.74 -27.29 15.93
CA GLY A 361 -11.78 -26.91 17.35
C GLY A 361 -12.79 -25.81 17.63
N SER A 362 -12.87 -25.36 18.87
CA SER A 362 -13.80 -24.28 19.27
C SER A 362 -13.01 -23.07 19.77
N LEU A 363 -13.47 -21.88 19.42
CA LEU A 363 -12.94 -20.63 19.97
C LEU A 363 -13.35 -20.49 21.44
N ARG A 364 -12.49 -19.84 22.24
CA ARG A 364 -12.86 -19.43 23.60
C ARG A 364 -13.88 -18.28 23.50
N SER A 365 -14.74 -18.14 24.51
CA SER A 365 -15.64 -16.99 24.57
C SER A 365 -14.82 -15.71 24.64
N ILE A 366 -15.00 -14.81 23.68
CA ILE A 366 -14.37 -13.50 23.70
C ILE A 366 -15.18 -12.61 24.65
N PRO A 367 -14.55 -11.89 25.59
CA PRO A 367 -15.27 -10.94 26.45
C PRO A 367 -16.10 -9.96 25.62
N ALA A 368 -17.32 -9.66 26.08
CA ALA A 368 -18.23 -8.75 25.38
C ALA A 368 -17.55 -7.38 25.13
N GLY A 369 -17.59 -6.92 23.88
CA GLY A 369 -16.98 -5.65 23.46
C GLY A 369 -15.52 -5.72 23.02
N GLN A 370 -14.90 -6.92 23.00
CA GLN A 370 -13.57 -7.13 22.45
C GLN A 370 -13.66 -7.86 21.10
N GLN A 371 -12.92 -7.41 20.10
CA GLN A 371 -12.67 -8.17 18.87
C GLN A 371 -11.25 -8.71 18.95
N TRP A 372 -11.08 -10.02 18.75
CA TRP A 372 -9.76 -10.61 18.63
C TRP A 372 -9.34 -10.58 17.15
N PRO A 373 -8.09 -10.23 16.84
CA PRO A 373 -7.61 -10.11 15.47
C PRO A 373 -7.31 -11.50 14.88
N ILE A 374 -8.36 -12.31 14.74
CA ILE A 374 -8.28 -13.67 14.18
C ILE A 374 -9.11 -13.77 12.91
N ASN A 375 -8.50 -14.32 11.86
CA ASN A 375 -9.21 -14.72 10.66
C ASN A 375 -9.18 -16.24 10.51
N TYR A 376 -10.36 -16.86 10.57
CA TYR A 376 -10.55 -18.31 10.48
C TYR A 376 -11.54 -18.69 9.37
N ILE A 377 -11.86 -17.77 8.45
CA ILE A 377 -12.74 -18.06 7.30
C ILE A 377 -12.19 -19.24 6.50
N GLY A 378 -13.06 -20.18 6.11
CA GLY A 378 -12.64 -21.37 5.35
C GLY A 378 -11.95 -22.46 6.17
N THR A 379 -11.91 -22.34 7.51
CA THR A 379 -11.51 -23.43 8.42
C THR A 379 -12.73 -24.16 8.99
N SER A 380 -12.51 -25.25 9.72
CA SER A 380 -13.54 -25.98 10.47
C SER A 380 -13.63 -25.59 11.95
N VAL A 381 -13.21 -24.37 12.29
CA VAL A 381 -13.31 -23.84 13.66
C VAL A 381 -14.77 -23.47 13.99
N ASP A 382 -15.25 -23.96 15.12
CA ASP A 382 -16.53 -23.63 15.71
C ASP A 382 -16.43 -22.35 16.55
N ALA A 383 -17.21 -21.35 16.17
CA ALA A 383 -17.28 -20.05 16.84
C ALA A 383 -18.59 -19.83 17.60
N ASN A 384 -19.35 -20.91 17.88
CA ASN A 384 -20.56 -20.83 18.67
C ASN A 384 -20.30 -20.25 20.06
N GLY A 385 -21.08 -19.24 20.44
CA GLY A 385 -20.90 -18.49 21.68
C GLY A 385 -19.77 -17.45 21.64
N THR A 386 -19.02 -17.33 20.54
CA THR A 386 -17.99 -16.30 20.33
C THR A 386 -18.49 -15.16 19.43
N ILE A 387 -19.25 -15.50 18.37
CA ILE A 387 -19.93 -14.52 17.51
C ILE A 387 -21.45 -14.69 17.61
N ASP A 388 -22.21 -13.68 17.18
CA ASP A 388 -23.68 -13.77 17.17
C ASP A 388 -24.18 -14.84 16.19
N SER A 389 -25.37 -15.38 16.45
CA SER A 389 -25.94 -16.48 15.67
C SER A 389 -26.20 -16.14 14.20
N GLY A 390 -26.50 -14.88 13.89
CA GLY A 390 -26.68 -14.41 12.51
C GLY A 390 -25.36 -14.43 11.74
N SER A 391 -24.30 -13.87 12.33
CA SER A 391 -22.95 -13.91 11.78
C SER A 391 -22.45 -15.35 11.61
N LEU A 392 -22.69 -16.21 12.60
CA LEU A 392 -22.32 -17.64 12.53
C LEU A 392 -22.99 -18.35 11.36
N THR A 393 -24.28 -18.10 11.13
CA THR A 393 -25.04 -18.68 10.02
C THR A 393 -24.43 -18.31 8.66
N ILE A 394 -24.07 -17.03 8.48
CA ILE A 394 -23.46 -16.55 7.22
C ILE A 394 -22.05 -17.15 7.03
N VAL A 395 -21.22 -17.17 8.08
CA VAL A 395 -19.87 -17.75 8.02
C VAL A 395 -19.91 -19.25 7.72
N ASN A 396 -20.84 -20.00 8.34
CA ASN A 396 -21.04 -21.42 8.04
C ASN A 396 -21.54 -21.65 6.61
N CYS A 397 -22.35 -20.75 6.06
CA CYS A 397 -22.78 -20.82 4.67
C CYS A 397 -21.60 -20.70 3.69
N LEU A 398 -20.55 -19.91 3.99
CA LEU A 398 -19.34 -19.82 3.16
C LEU A 398 -18.64 -21.17 2.96
N ARG A 399 -18.85 -22.13 3.88
CA ARG A 399 -18.24 -23.48 3.83
C ARG A 399 -19.12 -24.51 3.13
N MET A 400 -20.28 -24.12 2.62
CA MET A 400 -21.30 -25.02 2.03
C MET A 400 -21.79 -26.14 2.97
N GLN A 401 -21.52 -26.08 4.28
CA GLN A 401 -21.92 -27.13 5.23
C GLN A 401 -23.36 -26.97 5.75
N GLU A 402 -23.89 -25.74 5.84
CA GLU A 402 -25.18 -25.49 6.52
C GLU A 402 -26.00 -24.37 5.87
N CYS A 403 -25.87 -24.16 4.56
CA CYS A 403 -26.71 -23.17 3.92
C CYS A 403 -28.07 -23.80 3.59
N ASN A 404 -29.06 -23.67 4.48
CA ASN A 404 -30.46 -23.78 4.07
C ASN A 404 -30.75 -22.57 3.19
N ARG A 405 -30.39 -22.68 1.91
CA ARG A 405 -30.40 -21.57 0.94
C ARG A 405 -31.77 -20.91 0.81
N ASN A 406 -32.83 -21.56 1.30
CA ASN A 406 -34.22 -21.10 1.37
C ASN A 406 -34.51 -20.09 2.50
N ASP A 407 -33.70 -20.03 3.58
CA ASP A 407 -33.91 -19.08 4.69
C ASP A 407 -33.16 -17.74 4.48
N LEU A 408 -32.14 -17.75 3.60
CA LEU A 408 -31.39 -16.56 3.17
C LEU A 408 -31.97 -15.93 1.88
N THR A 409 -33.12 -16.42 1.38
CA THR A 409 -33.77 -15.98 0.12
C THR A 409 -34.51 -14.64 0.24
N ASN A 410 -33.87 -13.62 0.78
CA ASN A 410 -34.16 -12.30 0.28
C ASN A 410 -33.36 -12.17 -1.01
N HIS A 411 -34.03 -12.37 -2.15
CA HIS A 411 -33.46 -12.28 -3.51
C HIS A 411 -32.94 -10.86 -3.80
N ALA A 412 -31.88 -10.43 -3.11
CA ALA A 412 -31.21 -9.17 -3.34
C ALA A 412 -30.71 -9.19 -4.78
N THR A 413 -31.42 -8.48 -5.65
CA THR A 413 -31.04 -8.28 -7.05
C THR A 413 -29.94 -7.24 -7.19
N SER A 414 -29.57 -6.56 -6.11
CA SER A 414 -28.44 -5.64 -6.08
C SER A 414 -27.95 -5.43 -4.66
N PHE A 415 -26.66 -5.18 -4.50
CA PHE A 415 -26.06 -4.74 -3.25
C PHE A 415 -24.93 -3.74 -3.52
N ALA A 416 -24.61 -2.93 -2.53
CA ALA A 416 -23.58 -1.92 -2.64
C ALA A 416 -22.91 -1.72 -1.28
N ILE A 417 -21.58 -1.61 -1.25
CA ILE A 417 -20.75 -1.57 -0.04
C ILE A 417 -19.84 -0.34 -0.14
N ASN A 418 -19.88 0.54 0.86
CA ASN A 418 -18.96 1.67 0.99
C ASN A 418 -17.72 1.23 1.77
N CYS A 419 -16.71 0.74 1.06
CA CYS A 419 -15.53 0.11 1.63
C CYS A 419 -14.71 1.11 2.45
N GLY A 420 -14.55 0.84 3.75
CA GLY A 420 -13.88 1.75 4.68
C GLY A 420 -14.69 2.99 5.08
N GLY A 421 -15.97 3.06 4.68
CA GLY A 421 -16.84 4.22 4.92
C GLY A 421 -18.15 3.87 5.60
N LYS A 422 -18.84 4.90 6.09
CA LYS A 422 -20.20 4.79 6.66
C LYS A 422 -21.24 4.61 5.56
N GLN A 423 -22.45 4.20 5.94
CA GLN A 423 -23.56 4.08 4.99
C GLN A 423 -23.79 5.43 4.28
N THR A 424 -23.90 5.40 2.95
CA THR A 424 -24.10 6.61 2.13
C THR A 424 -25.02 6.35 0.96
N SER A 425 -25.66 7.40 0.44
CA SER A 425 -26.50 7.34 -0.76
C SER A 425 -25.75 7.89 -1.95
N TYR A 426 -25.74 7.14 -3.04
CA TYR A 426 -25.09 7.53 -4.28
C TYR A 426 -26.13 7.72 -5.39
N SER A 427 -26.15 8.92 -5.96
CA SER A 427 -27.14 9.35 -6.95
C SER A 427 -26.54 9.29 -8.36
N ASP A 428 -26.36 8.10 -8.92
CA ASP A 428 -26.00 7.96 -10.34
C ASP A 428 -27.07 7.18 -11.09
N ARG A 429 -27.90 7.91 -11.84
CA ARG A 429 -29.08 7.49 -12.65
C ARG A 429 -30.17 6.68 -11.93
N MET A 430 -29.83 5.93 -10.88
CA MET A 430 -30.69 5.17 -9.97
C MET A 430 -30.10 5.30 -8.54
N PRO A 431 -30.83 5.86 -7.56
CA PRO A 431 -30.34 6.00 -6.19
C PRO A 431 -29.96 4.62 -5.62
N THR A 432 -28.69 4.47 -5.23
CA THR A 432 -28.18 3.24 -4.61
C THR A 432 -27.68 3.57 -3.22
N VAL A 433 -28.16 2.85 -2.20
CA VAL A 433 -27.65 2.96 -0.83
C VAL A 433 -26.50 1.99 -0.66
N PHE A 434 -25.31 2.51 -0.35
CA PHE A 434 -24.12 1.73 -0.07
C PHE A 434 -24.06 1.44 1.43
N SER A 435 -24.07 0.16 1.82
CA SER A 435 -23.98 -0.27 3.21
C SER A 435 -22.60 0.04 3.79
N GLU A 436 -22.56 0.32 5.10
CA GLU A 436 -21.35 0.64 5.85
C GLU A 436 -20.34 -0.52 5.91
N ASP A 437 -19.06 -0.20 5.69
CA ASP A 437 -17.91 -1.09 5.91
C ASP A 437 -16.80 -0.33 6.66
N SER A 438 -17.14 0.24 7.82
CA SER A 438 -16.25 1.11 8.62
C SER A 438 -15.48 0.40 9.74
N THR A 439 -15.68 -0.92 9.90
CA THR A 439 -15.05 -1.69 10.99
C THR A 439 -13.55 -1.84 10.74
N ASP A 440 -12.72 -1.43 11.70
CA ASP A 440 -11.28 -1.70 11.66
C ASP A 440 -11.03 -3.17 12.02
N LEU A 441 -10.36 -3.89 11.13
CA LEU A 441 -10.07 -5.32 11.27
C LEU A 441 -8.63 -5.60 11.71
N GLY A 442 -7.84 -4.53 11.97
CA GLY A 442 -6.44 -4.66 12.32
C GLY A 442 -5.65 -5.43 11.25
N GLY A 443 -4.71 -6.27 11.68
CA GLY A 443 -3.85 -7.03 10.76
C GLY A 443 -4.41 -8.35 10.26
N ALA A 444 -5.47 -8.88 10.88
CA ALA A 444 -6.16 -10.10 10.48
C ALA A 444 -7.56 -10.11 11.10
N GLY A 445 -8.59 -10.33 10.30
CA GLY A 445 -9.94 -10.45 10.81
C GLY A 445 -10.98 -10.52 9.71
N PHE A 446 -12.24 -10.56 10.12
CA PHE A 446 -13.35 -10.41 9.19
C PHE A 446 -14.53 -9.72 9.87
N HIS A 447 -15.39 -9.12 9.05
CA HIS A 447 -16.65 -8.52 9.48
C HIS A 447 -17.81 -9.10 8.68
N VAL A 448 -18.94 -9.32 9.35
CA VAL A 448 -20.17 -9.82 8.74
C VAL A 448 -21.25 -8.75 8.87
N ASN A 449 -21.82 -8.35 7.74
CA ASN A 449 -23.02 -7.53 7.72
C ASN A 449 -24.24 -8.42 7.52
N THR A 450 -24.90 -8.76 8.62
CA THR A 450 -26.05 -9.68 8.61
C THR A 450 -27.27 -9.11 7.88
N THR A 451 -27.46 -7.79 7.89
CA THR A 451 -28.57 -7.12 7.19
C THR A 451 -28.43 -7.21 5.67
N SER A 452 -27.21 -6.97 5.17
CA SER A 452 -26.91 -6.91 3.73
C SER A 452 -26.28 -8.19 3.18
N HIS A 453 -26.15 -9.23 4.01
CA HIS A 453 -25.66 -10.57 3.67
C HIS A 453 -24.29 -10.59 2.95
N TRP A 454 -23.35 -9.77 3.42
CA TRP A 454 -21.97 -9.79 2.92
C TRP A 454 -20.95 -9.91 4.06
N VAL A 455 -19.78 -10.41 3.70
CA VAL A 455 -18.64 -10.62 4.59
C VAL A 455 -17.42 -9.98 3.95
N VAL A 456 -16.59 -9.31 4.75
CA VAL A 456 -15.24 -8.90 4.34
C VAL A 456 -14.21 -9.62 5.20
N SER A 457 -13.22 -10.22 4.56
CA SER A 457 -12.03 -10.80 5.17
C SER A 457 -10.83 -9.90 4.88
N HIS A 458 -10.04 -9.61 5.90
CA HIS A 458 -8.85 -8.77 5.85
C HIS A 458 -7.65 -9.57 6.36
N VAL A 459 -6.55 -9.57 5.61
CA VAL A 459 -5.28 -10.17 6.04
C VAL A 459 -4.11 -9.34 5.57
N GLY A 460 -3.25 -8.94 6.49
CA GLY A 460 -1.94 -8.38 6.19
C GLY A 460 -1.56 -7.26 7.14
N SER A 461 -0.29 -7.25 7.54
CA SER A 461 0.38 -6.09 8.13
C SER A 461 1.84 -6.09 7.73
N ASP A 462 2.41 -4.90 7.61
CA ASP A 462 3.85 -4.75 7.40
C ASP A 462 4.63 -5.07 8.69
N PRO A 463 5.78 -5.77 8.64
CA PRO A 463 6.55 -6.08 9.84
C PRO A 463 7.16 -4.85 10.53
N PHE A 464 7.34 -3.75 9.81
CA PHE A 464 8.18 -2.62 10.22
C PHE A 464 7.36 -1.36 10.52
N SER A 465 6.08 -1.34 10.16
CA SER A 465 5.18 -0.20 10.39
C SER A 465 3.77 -0.64 10.77
N LYS A 466 2.97 0.29 11.27
CA LYS A 466 1.52 0.08 11.40
C LYS A 466 0.85 0.33 10.05
N SER A 467 0.19 -0.69 9.53
CA SER A 467 -0.62 -0.58 8.31
C SER A 467 -2.09 -0.32 8.68
N PRO A 468 -2.71 0.79 8.25
CA PRO A 468 -4.12 1.04 8.53
C PRO A 468 -5.01 0.11 7.70
N GLY A 469 -6.11 -0.41 8.28
CA GLY A 469 -7.09 -1.19 7.52
C GLY A 469 -8.09 -0.35 6.73
N ILE A 470 -8.21 0.94 7.07
CA ILE A 470 -9.08 1.93 6.43
C ILE A 470 -8.27 3.21 6.24
N VAL A 471 -8.42 3.84 5.08
CA VAL A 471 -7.75 5.10 4.74
C VAL A 471 -8.77 6.14 4.31
N HIS A 472 -8.41 7.41 4.53
CA HIS A 472 -9.24 8.58 4.24
C HIS A 472 -8.44 9.59 3.42
N ASP A 473 -9.10 10.33 2.53
CA ASP A 473 -8.48 11.45 1.83
C ASP A 473 -8.30 12.62 2.80
N ILE A 474 -7.05 12.99 3.06
CA ILE A 474 -6.68 13.99 4.07
C ILE A 474 -6.72 15.42 3.50
N LEU A 475 -6.72 15.59 2.18
CA LEU A 475 -6.64 16.92 1.55
C LEU A 475 -8.00 17.50 1.11
N GLU A 476 -9.11 16.92 1.58
CA GLU A 476 -10.48 17.43 1.39
C GLU A 476 -10.81 17.79 -0.07
N THR A 477 -10.63 16.83 -0.98
CA THR A 477 -10.92 17.06 -2.41
C THR A 477 -12.42 17.15 -2.74
N ASP A 478 -12.73 17.73 -3.91
CA ASP A 478 -14.08 17.77 -4.50
C ASP A 478 -14.58 16.40 -5.03
N MET A 479 -13.88 15.30 -4.72
CA MET A 479 -14.33 13.96 -5.08
C MET A 479 -15.65 13.61 -4.37
N LEU A 480 -16.48 12.79 -5.01
CA LEU A 480 -17.71 12.28 -4.37
C LEU A 480 -17.36 11.51 -3.10
N GLU A 481 -18.26 11.57 -2.12
CA GLU A 481 -18.01 11.00 -0.78
C GLU A 481 -17.64 9.52 -0.79
N LEU A 482 -18.12 8.78 -1.78
CA LEU A 482 -17.81 7.36 -2.01
C LEU A 482 -16.31 7.08 -2.26
N TYR A 483 -15.54 8.07 -2.73
CA TYR A 483 -14.11 7.91 -3.03
C TYR A 483 -13.19 8.52 -1.96
N LYS A 484 -13.74 9.20 -0.95
CA LYS A 484 -12.95 9.82 0.12
C LYS A 484 -12.49 8.83 1.18
N THR A 485 -13.08 7.63 1.20
CA THR A 485 -12.69 6.53 2.09
C THR A 485 -12.42 5.28 1.27
N ALA A 486 -11.51 4.43 1.76
CA ALA A 486 -11.28 3.12 1.18
C ALA A 486 -10.85 2.12 2.24
N ARG A 487 -11.20 0.85 2.02
CA ARG A 487 -10.58 -0.27 2.74
C ARG A 487 -9.26 -0.63 2.04
N THR A 488 -8.22 -0.86 2.81
CA THR A 488 -6.89 -1.24 2.30
C THR A 488 -6.30 -2.39 3.12
N SER A 489 -5.35 -3.13 2.56
CA SER A 489 -4.56 -4.13 3.28
C SER A 489 -3.20 -4.32 2.62
N THR A 490 -2.19 -4.78 3.35
CA THR A 490 -0.87 -5.12 2.77
C THR A 490 -0.84 -6.51 2.14
N GLY A 491 -1.78 -7.39 2.50
CA GLY A 491 -1.88 -8.75 1.98
C GLY A 491 -3.05 -8.92 1.03
N ALA A 492 -4.26 -9.06 1.58
CA ALA A 492 -5.46 -9.35 0.81
C ALA A 492 -6.75 -8.83 1.46
N LEU A 493 -7.71 -8.50 0.61
CA LEU A 493 -9.11 -8.23 0.93
C LEU A 493 -9.98 -9.22 0.18
N ARG A 494 -10.88 -9.91 0.86
CA ARG A 494 -11.89 -10.78 0.23
C ARG A 494 -13.28 -10.39 0.66
N TYR A 495 -14.12 -10.07 -0.32
CA TYR A 495 -15.54 -9.81 -0.11
C TYR A 495 -16.35 -11.00 -0.59
N TYR A 496 -17.29 -11.43 0.25
CA TYR A 496 -18.27 -12.45 -0.06
C TYR A 496 -19.64 -11.83 0.00
N VAL A 497 -20.48 -12.17 -0.97
CA VAL A 497 -21.92 -11.90 -0.86
C VAL A 497 -22.67 -13.21 -0.95
N VAL A 498 -23.54 -13.42 0.03
CA VAL A 498 -24.18 -14.70 0.31
C VAL A 498 -25.68 -14.60 0.04
N GLY A 499 -26.30 -15.69 -0.42
CA GLY A 499 -27.74 -15.74 -0.66
C GLY A 499 -28.17 -15.14 -2.01
N LEU A 500 -27.24 -15.00 -2.96
CA LEU A 500 -27.56 -14.54 -4.30
C LEU A 500 -28.38 -15.58 -5.07
N ALA A 501 -29.38 -15.13 -5.81
CA ALA A 501 -30.06 -16.00 -6.76
C ALA A 501 -29.10 -16.38 -7.88
N ASN A 502 -29.10 -17.64 -8.30
CA ASN A 502 -28.26 -18.04 -9.41
C ASN A 502 -28.58 -17.21 -10.67
N GLY A 503 -27.55 -16.81 -11.40
CA GLY A 503 -27.69 -16.01 -12.60
C GLY A 503 -26.51 -15.10 -12.88
N LYS A 504 -26.70 -14.25 -13.87
CA LYS A 504 -25.70 -13.30 -14.34
C LYS A 504 -25.76 -12.01 -13.52
N TYR A 505 -24.61 -11.54 -13.08
CA TYR A 505 -24.43 -10.32 -12.31
C TYR A 505 -23.40 -9.40 -12.97
N THR A 506 -23.65 -8.10 -12.89
CA THR A 506 -22.70 -7.04 -13.23
C THR A 506 -22.11 -6.50 -11.92
N ILE A 507 -20.79 -6.58 -11.81
CA ILE A 507 -20.00 -6.12 -10.68
C ILE A 507 -19.26 -4.86 -11.08
N GLN A 508 -19.34 -3.83 -10.25
CA GLN A 508 -18.61 -2.59 -10.37
C GLN A 508 -17.74 -2.40 -9.13
N LEU A 509 -16.43 -2.27 -9.34
CA LEU A 509 -15.45 -1.99 -8.31
C LEU A 509 -14.97 -0.56 -8.48
N PHE A 510 -15.07 0.25 -7.43
CA PHE A 510 -14.74 1.67 -7.44
C PHE A 510 -13.42 1.92 -6.72
N PHE A 511 -12.58 2.75 -7.32
CA PHE A 511 -11.22 3.01 -6.86
C PHE A 511 -10.88 4.50 -6.96
N ALA A 512 -10.09 4.97 -6.00
CA ALA A 512 -9.33 6.21 -6.09
C ALA A 512 -8.05 6.05 -5.26
N GLU A 513 -6.89 6.39 -5.83
CA GLU A 513 -5.63 6.38 -5.07
C GLU A 513 -5.57 7.65 -4.20
N ILE A 514 -5.79 7.47 -2.90
CA ILE A 514 -5.89 8.56 -1.90
C ILE A 514 -4.75 8.55 -0.87
N VAL A 515 -3.83 7.59 -0.97
CA VAL A 515 -2.67 7.43 -0.08
C VAL A 515 -1.39 7.84 -0.79
N ILE A 516 -1.14 7.29 -1.98
CA ILE A 516 0.04 7.54 -2.81
C ILE A 516 -0.28 8.66 -3.82
N VAL A 517 -0.32 9.88 -3.29
CA VAL A 517 -0.82 11.05 -4.02
C VAL A 517 0.28 11.85 -4.72
N ASP A 518 1.50 11.81 -4.19
CA ASP A 518 2.66 12.54 -4.68
C ASP A 518 3.86 11.61 -4.87
N GLY A 519 4.70 11.92 -5.86
CA GLY A 519 6.00 11.27 -6.06
C GLY A 519 5.99 10.02 -6.96
N PRO A 520 7.03 9.18 -6.84
CA PRO A 520 7.24 8.04 -7.76
C PRO A 520 6.51 6.76 -7.34
N GLY A 521 5.83 6.76 -6.17
CA GLY A 521 5.15 5.59 -5.64
C GLY A 521 4.00 5.11 -6.53
N ARG A 522 3.76 3.80 -6.54
CA ARG A 522 2.66 3.14 -7.26
C ARG A 522 1.98 2.10 -6.38
N ARG A 523 0.65 2.07 -6.38
CA ARG A 523 -0.12 0.97 -5.78
C ARG A 523 -0.49 -0.01 -6.87
N VAL A 524 -0.04 -1.25 -6.73
CA VAL A 524 -0.29 -2.31 -7.72
C VAL A 524 -0.77 -3.56 -6.99
N PHE A 525 -1.84 -4.18 -7.46
CA PHE A 525 -2.40 -5.42 -6.91
C PHE A 525 -3.22 -6.17 -7.97
N ASP A 526 -3.56 -7.41 -7.68
CA ASP A 526 -4.37 -8.26 -8.55
C ASP A 526 -5.83 -8.29 -8.07
N ILE A 527 -6.75 -8.52 -9.01
CA ILE A 527 -8.19 -8.62 -8.74
C ILE A 527 -8.71 -9.91 -9.37
N ASP A 528 -9.26 -10.78 -8.51
CA ASP A 528 -10.01 -11.96 -8.90
C ASP A 528 -11.50 -11.80 -8.58
N ILE A 529 -12.34 -12.33 -9.46
CA ILE A 529 -13.78 -12.49 -9.24
C ILE A 529 -14.13 -13.95 -9.54
N GLN A 530 -14.78 -14.63 -8.60
CA GLN A 530 -15.05 -16.09 -8.67
C GLN A 530 -13.79 -16.89 -9.06
N ASP A 531 -12.69 -16.65 -8.33
CA ASP A 531 -11.39 -17.32 -8.51
C ASP A 531 -10.76 -17.16 -9.91
N ARG A 532 -11.24 -16.19 -10.70
CA ARG A 532 -10.65 -15.83 -11.99
C ARG A 532 -10.03 -14.46 -11.92
N ASN A 533 -8.75 -14.38 -12.27
CA ASN A 533 -8.05 -13.11 -12.39
C ASN A 533 -8.63 -12.29 -13.54
N ILE A 534 -9.26 -11.16 -13.21
CA ILE A 534 -9.83 -10.22 -14.18
C ILE A 534 -8.88 -9.07 -14.48
N ARG A 535 -8.00 -8.74 -13.54
CA ARG A 535 -6.96 -7.71 -13.67
C ARG A 535 -5.72 -8.16 -12.90
N LYS A 536 -4.63 -8.33 -13.63
CA LYS A 536 -3.28 -8.52 -13.08
C LYS A 536 -2.55 -7.19 -13.09
N ASP A 537 -1.74 -6.93 -12.06
CA ASP A 537 -0.94 -5.71 -11.93
C ASP A 537 -1.79 -4.43 -12.07
N PHE A 538 -2.98 -4.38 -11.46
CA PHE A 538 -3.87 -3.23 -11.51
C PHE A 538 -3.28 -2.04 -10.76
N ASP A 539 -3.02 -0.95 -11.48
CA ASP A 539 -2.52 0.31 -10.93
C ASP A 539 -3.63 1.36 -10.98
N ILE A 540 -4.14 1.74 -9.81
CA ILE A 540 -5.29 2.66 -9.68
C ILE A 540 -4.97 4.02 -10.32
N ALA A 541 -3.81 4.60 -9.99
CA ALA A 541 -3.44 5.92 -10.45
C ALA A 541 -3.20 5.93 -11.96
N LYS A 542 -2.61 4.85 -12.51
CA LYS A 542 -2.45 4.70 -13.96
C LYS A 542 -3.81 4.62 -14.67
N GLU A 543 -4.74 3.81 -14.17
CA GLU A 543 -6.07 3.64 -14.78
C GLU A 543 -6.89 4.94 -14.71
N ALA A 544 -6.81 5.66 -13.58
CA ALA A 544 -7.54 6.91 -13.39
C ALA A 544 -6.88 8.13 -14.07
N GLY A 545 -5.68 7.97 -14.64
CA GLY A 545 -4.89 9.08 -15.21
C GLY A 545 -4.34 10.05 -14.16
N GLY A 546 -4.05 9.55 -12.96
CA GLY A 546 -3.46 10.27 -11.82
C GLY A 546 -4.04 9.82 -10.48
N SER A 547 -3.33 10.14 -9.39
CA SER A 547 -3.85 9.97 -8.03
C SER A 547 -5.01 10.93 -7.75
N ARG A 548 -5.85 10.60 -6.75
CA ARG A 548 -7.09 11.33 -6.41
C ARG A 548 -8.02 11.58 -7.60
N LYS A 549 -8.10 10.61 -8.51
CA LYS A 549 -9.08 10.58 -9.58
C LYS A 549 -9.90 9.30 -9.43
N PRO A 550 -11.24 9.39 -9.51
CA PRO A 550 -12.08 8.21 -9.46
C PRO A 550 -11.91 7.39 -10.74
N THR A 551 -11.87 6.07 -10.58
CA THR A 551 -12.00 5.10 -11.67
C THR A 551 -12.84 3.92 -11.20
N ASN A 552 -13.39 3.15 -12.13
CA ASN A 552 -14.10 1.93 -11.81
C ASN A 552 -13.84 0.84 -12.86
N ILE A 553 -13.95 -0.41 -12.41
CA ILE A 553 -13.93 -1.59 -13.27
C ILE A 553 -15.32 -2.20 -13.25
N THR A 554 -15.85 -2.53 -14.43
CA THR A 554 -17.10 -3.29 -14.57
C THR A 554 -16.79 -4.67 -15.14
N HIS A 555 -17.34 -5.72 -14.52
CA HIS A 555 -17.18 -7.10 -14.96
C HIS A 555 -18.48 -7.88 -14.80
N GLU A 556 -18.78 -8.77 -15.75
CA GLU A 556 -19.95 -9.64 -15.67
C GLU A 556 -19.54 -11.05 -15.23
N VAL A 557 -20.26 -11.64 -14.29
CA VAL A 557 -20.00 -12.99 -13.80
C VAL A 557 -21.27 -13.80 -13.65
N ILE A 558 -21.15 -15.11 -13.72
CA ILE A 558 -22.22 -16.04 -13.39
C ILE A 558 -22.03 -16.49 -11.94
N VAL A 559 -23.08 -16.38 -11.14
CA VAL A 559 -23.17 -16.97 -9.80
C VAL A 559 -24.06 -18.20 -9.89
N ASP A 560 -23.53 -19.37 -9.52
CA ASP A 560 -24.22 -20.67 -9.61
C ASP A 560 -24.32 -21.42 -8.26
N ASN A 561 -23.61 -20.93 -7.25
CA ASN A 561 -23.53 -21.51 -5.91
C ASN A 561 -24.08 -20.57 -4.82
N THR A 562 -24.84 -19.54 -5.21
CA THR A 562 -25.42 -18.49 -4.34
C THR A 562 -24.42 -17.57 -3.64
N ILE A 563 -23.12 -17.72 -3.91
CA ILE A 563 -22.06 -16.93 -3.29
C ILE A 563 -21.28 -16.21 -4.38
N LEU A 564 -21.07 -14.90 -4.23
CA LEU A 564 -20.12 -14.15 -5.03
C LEU A 564 -18.86 -13.87 -4.22
N VAL A 565 -17.70 -14.19 -4.79
CA VAL A 565 -16.39 -13.91 -4.20
C VAL A 565 -15.65 -12.87 -5.03
N ILE A 566 -15.16 -11.82 -4.38
CA ILE A 566 -14.26 -10.80 -4.95
C ILE A 566 -13.00 -10.81 -4.09
N HIS A 567 -11.85 -11.01 -4.70
CA HIS A 567 -10.56 -11.12 -4.02
C HIS A 567 -9.59 -10.11 -4.62
N LEU A 568 -9.13 -9.16 -3.80
CA LEU A 568 -8.11 -8.19 -4.16
C LEU A 568 -6.88 -8.54 -3.33
N TYR A 569 -5.72 -8.72 -3.96
CA TYR A 569 -4.53 -9.17 -3.23
C TYR A 569 -3.24 -8.63 -3.82
N TRP A 570 -2.26 -8.46 -2.93
CA TRP A 570 -0.94 -8.00 -3.28
C TRP A 570 -0.07 -9.17 -3.75
N SER A 571 0.43 -9.09 -4.98
CA SER A 571 1.32 -10.07 -5.61
C SER A 571 2.80 -9.66 -5.55
N GLY A 572 3.16 -8.82 -4.57
CA GLY A 572 4.54 -8.34 -4.41
C GLY A 572 4.88 -7.08 -5.24
N ARG A 573 3.96 -6.62 -6.10
CA ARG A 573 4.16 -5.54 -7.08
C ARG A 573 3.81 -4.15 -6.53
N GLY A 574 4.35 -3.11 -7.15
CA GLY A 574 4.17 -1.73 -6.68
C GLY A 574 5.09 -1.36 -5.51
N THR A 575 4.93 -0.14 -5.01
CA THR A 575 5.86 0.48 -4.07
C THR A 575 5.56 0.08 -2.64
N CYS A 576 6.45 -0.72 -2.06
CA CYS A 576 6.38 -1.20 -0.67
C CYS A 576 6.28 -0.07 0.36
N CYS A 577 6.86 1.09 0.04
CA CYS A 577 7.29 1.92 1.13
C CYS A 577 7.32 3.43 0.85
N ILE A 578 6.39 3.87 -0.01
CA ILE A 578 6.01 5.28 -0.21
C ILE A 578 4.49 5.38 -0.01
N PRO A 579 3.98 6.33 0.81
CA PRO A 579 4.75 7.29 1.61
C PRO A 579 5.37 6.72 2.90
N TYR A 580 4.97 5.52 3.32
CA TYR A 580 5.50 4.80 4.48
C TYR A 580 5.50 3.29 4.19
N GLU A 581 6.23 2.48 4.96
CA GLU A 581 6.24 1.01 4.79
C GLU A 581 4.85 0.44 5.03
N GLY A 582 4.38 -0.51 4.23
CA GLY A 582 3.00 -1.00 4.36
C GLY A 582 1.94 -0.15 3.63
N ALA A 583 2.35 0.87 2.87
CA ALA A 583 1.44 1.61 2.01
C ALA A 583 1.01 0.83 0.74
N TYR A 584 1.56 -0.37 0.50
CA TYR A 584 1.24 -1.24 -0.64
C TYR A 584 -0.05 -2.05 -0.46
N GLY A 585 -0.34 -2.89 -1.45
CA GLY A 585 -1.46 -3.83 -1.44
C GLY A 585 -2.79 -3.24 -1.90
N PRO A 586 -3.86 -4.04 -1.86
CA PRO A 586 -5.17 -3.67 -2.40
C PRO A 586 -5.79 -2.49 -1.68
N LEU A 587 -6.45 -1.61 -2.44
CA LEU A 587 -7.29 -0.51 -1.96
C LEU A 587 -8.59 -0.52 -2.77
N VAL A 588 -9.74 -0.44 -2.12
CA VAL A 588 -11.05 -0.36 -2.77
C VAL A 588 -11.95 0.63 -2.05
N SER A 589 -12.58 1.52 -2.81
CA SER A 589 -13.46 2.58 -2.27
C SER A 589 -14.90 2.09 -2.14
N ALA A 590 -15.39 1.33 -3.11
CA ALA A 590 -16.71 0.75 -3.04
C ALA A 590 -16.89 -0.47 -3.96
N ILE A 591 -17.93 -1.26 -3.67
CA ILE A 591 -18.36 -2.38 -4.49
C ILE A 591 -19.85 -2.21 -4.76
N LYS A 592 -20.28 -2.37 -6.01
CA LYS A 592 -21.70 -2.45 -6.39
C LYS A 592 -21.91 -3.67 -7.26
N VAL A 593 -22.96 -4.41 -6.98
CA VAL A 593 -23.32 -5.59 -7.75
C VAL A 593 -24.80 -5.54 -8.06
N THR A 594 -25.13 -5.83 -9.30
CA THR A 594 -26.50 -5.77 -9.81
C THR A 594 -26.76 -7.00 -10.65
N ARG A 595 -27.90 -7.66 -10.43
CA ARG A 595 -28.34 -8.79 -11.22
C ARG A 595 -28.72 -8.29 -12.59
N PHE A 596 -28.26 -8.99 -13.63
CA PHE A 596 -28.70 -8.71 -14.97
C PHE A 596 -30.20 -8.99 -15.07
N GLN A 597 -30.98 -7.96 -15.40
CA GLN A 597 -32.39 -8.11 -15.78
C GLN A 597 -32.47 -7.99 -17.29
N ASP A 598 -32.93 -9.05 -17.96
CA ASP A 598 -33.19 -9.01 -19.39
C ASP A 598 -34.27 -7.95 -19.66
N PRO A 599 -34.00 -6.89 -20.43
CA PRO A 599 -34.99 -5.84 -20.69
C PRO A 599 -36.25 -6.36 -21.40
N LYS A 600 -36.26 -7.60 -21.90
CA LYS A 600 -37.42 -8.25 -22.52
C LYS A 600 -38.36 -8.97 -21.54
N ILE A 601 -38.00 -9.07 -20.26
CA ILE A 601 -38.85 -9.70 -19.24
C ILE A 601 -39.42 -8.60 -18.35
N SER A 602 -40.67 -8.22 -18.59
CA SER A 602 -41.40 -7.33 -17.69
C SER A 602 -41.41 -7.92 -16.26
N PRO A 603 -41.27 -7.11 -15.21
CA PRO A 603 -41.32 -7.61 -13.84
C PRO A 603 -42.67 -8.30 -13.57
N PRO A 604 -42.72 -9.33 -12.71
CA PRO A 604 -43.99 -9.93 -12.28
C PRO A 604 -44.88 -8.84 -11.69
N GLN A 605 -46.14 -8.79 -12.11
CA GLN A 605 -47.14 -7.92 -11.51
C GLN A 605 -47.17 -8.17 -9.99
N ALA A 606 -47.04 -7.09 -9.22
CA ALA A 606 -47.13 -7.15 -7.77
C ALA A 606 -48.45 -7.81 -7.34
N PRO A 607 -48.47 -8.60 -6.25
CA PRO A 607 -49.72 -9.13 -5.72
C PRO A 607 -50.63 -7.96 -5.35
N HIS A 608 -51.87 -8.04 -5.83
CA HIS A 608 -52.92 -7.06 -5.55
C HIS A 608 -53.08 -6.89 -4.04
N SER A 609 -52.51 -5.81 -3.49
CA SER A 609 -52.92 -5.29 -2.21
C SER A 609 -54.26 -4.59 -2.41
N GLY A 610 -55.28 -5.05 -1.69
CA GLY A 610 -56.56 -4.38 -1.60
C GLY A 610 -56.36 -2.99 -0.99
N SER A 611 -56.22 -1.98 -1.84
CA SER A 611 -56.30 -0.58 -1.47
C SER A 611 -57.76 -0.21 -1.27
N SER A 612 -58.07 0.33 -0.10
CA SER A 612 -59.38 0.85 0.26
C SER A 612 -59.79 1.98 -0.70
N ARG A 613 -60.97 1.83 -1.32
CA ARG A 613 -61.66 2.78 -2.22
C ARG A 613 -61.90 4.20 -1.66
N GLN A 614 -61.38 4.54 -0.47
CA GLN A 614 -61.65 5.81 0.20
C GLN A 614 -60.60 6.90 -0.06
N ASP A 615 -59.33 6.55 -0.33
CA ASP A 615 -58.28 7.57 -0.48
C ASP A 615 -58.18 8.16 -1.89
N GLU A 616 -58.49 7.40 -2.95
CA GLU A 616 -58.58 7.94 -4.32
C GLU A 616 -59.75 8.91 -4.49
N LYS A 617 -60.88 8.64 -3.82
CA LYS A 617 -62.07 9.51 -3.88
C LYS A 617 -61.78 10.89 -3.26
N ARG A 618 -60.95 10.94 -2.20
CA ARG A 618 -60.58 12.17 -1.51
C ARG A 618 -59.60 13.02 -2.32
N ARG A 619 -58.64 12.39 -3.03
CA ARG A 619 -57.72 13.08 -3.95
C ARG A 619 -58.44 13.63 -5.19
N GLY A 620 -59.41 12.89 -5.74
CA GLY A 620 -60.21 13.35 -6.88
C GLY A 620 -61.10 14.56 -6.57
N ILE A 621 -61.68 14.62 -5.36
CA ILE A 621 -62.49 15.77 -4.92
C ILE A 621 -61.62 17.03 -4.74
N ILE A 622 -60.42 16.90 -4.15
CA ILE A 622 -59.51 18.03 -3.94
C ILE A 622 -58.99 18.58 -5.29
N ALA A 623 -58.65 17.70 -6.23
CA ALA A 623 -58.24 18.11 -7.58
C ALA A 623 -59.39 18.79 -8.36
N GLY A 624 -60.63 18.31 -8.21
CA GLY A 624 -61.82 18.90 -8.81
C GLY A 624 -62.15 20.30 -8.28
N ILE A 625 -62.02 20.52 -6.97
CA ILE A 625 -62.21 21.84 -6.35
C ILE A 625 -61.13 22.82 -6.82
N ALA A 626 -59.88 22.39 -6.90
CA ALA A 626 -58.79 23.24 -7.39
C ALA A 626 -59.01 23.66 -8.85
N ALA A 627 -59.45 22.73 -9.72
CA ALA A 627 -59.76 23.03 -11.12
C ALA A 627 -60.94 24.01 -11.26
N LEU A 628 -61.98 23.88 -10.43
CA LEU A 628 -63.12 24.81 -10.40
C LEU A 628 -62.70 26.23 -9.95
N CYS A 629 -61.83 26.34 -8.95
CA CYS A 629 -61.31 27.63 -8.52
C CYS A 629 -60.47 28.32 -9.60
N ILE A 630 -59.64 27.56 -10.33
CA ILE A 630 -58.84 28.09 -11.46
C ILE A 630 -59.77 28.53 -12.60
N ALA A 631 -60.77 27.74 -12.95
CA ALA A 631 -61.74 28.10 -13.98
C ALA A 631 -62.51 29.37 -13.61
N ALA A 632 -62.95 29.50 -12.35
CA ALA A 632 -63.63 30.70 -11.87
C ALA A 632 -62.73 31.94 -11.93
N ALA A 633 -61.43 31.83 -11.64
CA ALA A 633 -60.48 32.92 -11.75
C ALA A 633 -60.20 33.34 -13.21
N VAL A 634 -60.17 32.37 -14.14
CA VAL A 634 -60.04 32.66 -15.58
C VAL A 634 -61.30 33.33 -16.12
N ILE A 635 -62.48 32.90 -15.71
CA ILE A 635 -63.75 33.51 -16.12
C ILE A 635 -63.85 34.93 -15.54
N SER A 636 -63.54 35.14 -14.26
CA SER A 636 -63.62 36.47 -13.65
C SER A 636 -62.63 37.45 -14.29
N SER A 637 -61.40 37.02 -14.55
CA SER A 637 -60.40 37.84 -15.27
C SER A 637 -60.82 38.14 -16.71
N SER A 638 -61.45 37.19 -17.41
CA SER A 638 -61.99 37.39 -18.76
C SER A 638 -63.16 38.38 -18.76
N VAL A 639 -64.06 38.32 -17.78
CA VAL A 639 -65.17 39.28 -17.63
C VAL A 639 -64.64 40.67 -17.31
N VAL A 640 -63.66 40.80 -16.42
CA VAL A 640 -63.00 42.08 -16.13
C VAL A 640 -62.30 42.64 -17.36
N TYR A 641 -61.61 41.80 -18.13
CA TYR A 641 -60.97 42.19 -19.38
C TYR A 641 -61.99 42.66 -20.43
N LEU A 642 -63.09 41.93 -20.62
CA LEU A 642 -64.15 42.32 -21.55
C LEU A 642 -64.87 43.59 -21.10
N TRP A 643 -65.11 43.76 -19.80
CA TRP A 643 -65.66 44.99 -19.24
C TRP A 643 -64.72 46.19 -19.47
N TRP A 644 -63.43 46.02 -19.19
CA TRP A 644 -62.42 47.05 -19.46
C TRP A 644 -62.35 47.41 -20.94
N LYS A 645 -62.36 46.40 -21.82
CA LYS A 645 -62.37 46.60 -23.27
C LYS A 645 -63.64 47.31 -23.75
N TRP A 646 -64.82 46.98 -23.20
CA TRP A 646 -66.07 47.67 -23.48
C TRP A 646 -66.04 49.14 -23.03
N VAL A 647 -65.56 49.42 -21.81
CA VAL A 647 -65.39 50.79 -21.31
C VAL A 647 -64.41 51.59 -22.20
N SER A 648 -63.36 50.96 -22.70
CA SER A 648 -62.40 51.61 -23.62
C SER A 648 -62.97 51.91 -25.01
N LEU A 649 -63.98 51.14 -25.46
CA LEU A 649 -64.65 51.33 -26.74
C LEU A 649 -65.79 52.34 -26.67
N VAL A 650 -66.47 52.46 -25.52
CA VAL A 650 -67.59 53.39 -25.30
C VAL A 650 -67.10 54.81 -24.93
N LYS A 651 -65.85 54.98 -24.49
CA LYS A 651 -65.22 56.30 -24.23
C LYS A 651 -64.40 56.86 -25.41
N ARG A 652 -64.87 56.68 -26.65
CA ARG A 652 -64.45 57.54 -27.76
C ARG A 652 -65.48 58.64 -27.96
N PRO A 653 -65.20 59.90 -27.59
CA PRO A 653 -65.99 61.02 -28.08
C PRO A 653 -65.79 61.16 -29.60
N MET A 654 -66.89 61.05 -30.36
CA MET A 654 -67.00 61.68 -31.67
C MET A 654 -67.45 63.13 -31.42
N GLY A 655 -66.65 64.10 -31.84
CA GLY A 655 -66.97 65.54 -31.76
C GLY A 655 -66.36 66.23 -30.57
#